data_AF-A0A9W7L8B3-F1
#
_entry.id   AF-A0A9W7L8B3-F1
#
_cell.length_a   1.000
_cell.length_b   1.000
_cell.length_c   1.000
_cell.angle_alpha   90.00
_cell.angle_beta   90.00
_cell.angle_gamma   90.00
#
_symmetry.space_group_name_H-M   'P 1'
#
loop_
_entity.id
_entity.type
_entity.pdbx_description
1 polymer ?
#
loop_
_entity_poly.entity_id
_entity_poly.type
_entity_poly.pdbx_seq_one_letter_code
_entity_poly.pdbx_strand_id
1 'polypeptide(L)'
;MVREDCPEKCMGYMEVERKINEEICSCYPADHPHIVPYLGTVLPPPTSSLPTPYPALVFRKISGPGTLKDVCKVSQLAYFFTPVSGNAVPLSRSPDAPTLDRLLRQLLKCLEPPHGAGIVHRDVKPENIILDYETATLRLMDYGSAASFKPEGGRFNPFRKKPVGFNPEKTAISPIFAAPEMFIDPDDSPLSFDVFSVGFLFLTYVFNLAHDEKLMSSFRQQLSDSGFDLNNWLAGQLASTILSKSVIEGLGYMKTSNAGPWKLCGRMICKDHRKRPSIAECLEEVQGWSSSYDLSTTGFQVQQQQSLHAAFMSTVMGEETIEDDGSGRMEEECAIPVDELSKDSTSLITHFRKREPLGLILEEDTLSYSGVFVKSVVPRGQADRMKRIRPGDTLVRVGAQRVATYEKAVKLIENQPGNIISLSFERMPGSDPDVGVLDIVGGYGETKYRSTNQRIGSYTDKGRRQHNEDRVIRRAYGGTSSTVCLAGVFDGHGGDSASEFASSSFLQQLEAVYKNPELHEEGDDDGDVMKKAWGGICEQWVEGCEVDDEECGAEYDSLYGVVKGFMGSRDVPSGTTASLGLVNAEGEIFLLNCGDSRSVTYSPSGEVKMRTVDHRPDDEREVERLVNGGFDRPECSAGGNARINVPFKNDVYQYGVSRSLESGKPIIEAGISNEAEVFSGQGSQGDFVISATDGFWDVFDNNNAGYYCSQLLKDKIKSLDEIAAALGTEAIRLGSTDNVSVVVILVK
;
A
#
# COMPACT_ATOMS: atom_id res chain seq x y z
N MET A 1 -15.41 9.24 -10.93
CA MET A 1 -15.58 7.99 -10.16
C MET A 1 -16.51 8.32 -9.01
N VAL A 2 -17.59 7.57 -8.83
CA VAL A 2 -18.45 7.66 -7.64
C VAL A 2 -18.46 6.26 -7.03
N ARG A 3 -17.96 6.12 -5.80
CA ARG A 3 -18.03 4.91 -4.97
C ARG A 3 -19.43 4.85 -4.33
N GLU A 4 -20.01 3.66 -4.23
CA GLU A 4 -21.45 3.44 -3.99
C GLU A 4 -21.93 3.49 -2.52
N ASP A 5 -21.10 3.87 -1.53
CA ASP A 5 -21.55 3.92 -0.13
C ASP A 5 -21.71 5.33 0.47
N CYS A 6 -22.90 5.53 1.04
CA CYS A 6 -23.37 6.65 1.88
C CYS A 6 -23.87 7.94 1.19
N PRO A 7 -25.07 7.90 0.57
CA PRO A 7 -25.78 9.06 0.04
C PRO A 7 -25.80 10.29 0.96
N GLU A 8 -26.09 10.13 2.26
CA GLU A 8 -26.31 11.27 3.16
C GLU A 8 -25.02 11.99 3.60
N LYS A 9 -23.90 11.27 3.77
CA LYS A 9 -22.61 11.88 4.13
C LYS A 9 -21.91 12.51 2.93
N CYS A 10 -21.95 11.86 1.76
CA CYS A 10 -21.50 12.46 0.50
C CYS A 10 -22.27 13.75 0.21
N MET A 11 -23.58 13.76 0.46
CA MET A 11 -24.39 14.98 0.35
C MET A 11 -23.92 16.10 1.28
N GLY A 12 -23.47 15.78 2.50
CA GLY A 12 -22.92 16.77 3.43
C GLY A 12 -21.65 17.45 2.92
N TYR A 13 -20.66 16.68 2.45
CA TYR A 13 -19.41 17.21 1.90
C TYR A 13 -19.62 17.92 0.57
N MET A 14 -20.43 17.35 -0.33
CA MET A 14 -20.75 17.99 -1.62
C MET A 14 -21.52 19.29 -1.44
N GLU A 15 -22.40 19.38 -0.43
CA GLU A 15 -23.12 20.61 -0.12
C GLU A 15 -22.21 21.69 0.47
N VAL A 16 -21.21 21.30 1.28
CA VAL A 16 -20.16 22.21 1.75
C VAL A 16 -19.32 22.70 0.57
N GLU A 17 -18.81 21.79 -0.26
CA GLU A 17 -18.00 22.11 -1.43
C GLU A 17 -18.76 23.01 -2.41
N ARG A 18 -20.04 22.73 -2.66
CA ARG A 18 -20.93 23.57 -3.47
C ARG A 18 -20.98 25.00 -2.95
N LYS A 19 -21.31 25.18 -1.66
CA LYS A 19 -21.44 26.50 -1.02
C LYS A 19 -20.13 27.27 -1.03
N ILE A 20 -19.01 26.59 -0.76
CA ILE A 20 -17.68 27.20 -0.77
C ILE A 20 -17.29 27.64 -2.18
N ASN A 21 -17.51 26.81 -3.20
CA ASN A 21 -17.24 27.18 -4.59
C ASN A 21 -18.13 28.35 -5.06
N GLU A 22 -19.40 28.39 -4.66
CA GLU A 22 -20.30 29.53 -4.92
C GLU A 22 -19.80 30.82 -4.24
N GLU A 23 -19.34 30.73 -2.99
CA GLU A 23 -18.78 31.87 -2.26
C GLU A 23 -17.51 32.40 -2.94
N ILE A 24 -16.59 31.53 -3.34
CA ILE A 24 -15.37 31.90 -4.08
C ILE A 24 -15.74 32.55 -5.42
N CYS A 25 -16.65 31.95 -6.19
CA CYS A 25 -17.09 32.49 -7.49
C CYS A 25 -17.84 33.83 -7.37
N SER A 26 -18.43 34.13 -6.20
CA SER A 26 -19.05 35.44 -5.94
C SER A 26 -18.02 36.55 -5.69
N CYS A 27 -16.82 36.18 -5.23
CA CYS A 27 -15.76 37.12 -4.87
C CYS A 27 -14.71 37.30 -5.98
N TYR A 28 -14.54 36.29 -6.86
CA TYR A 28 -13.49 36.24 -7.86
C TYR A 28 -14.05 35.93 -9.26
N PRO A 29 -13.42 36.46 -10.33
CA PRO A 29 -13.90 36.23 -11.69
C PRO A 29 -13.66 34.79 -12.14
N ALA A 30 -14.50 34.29 -13.04
CA ALA A 30 -14.47 32.90 -13.51
C ALA A 30 -13.20 32.53 -14.31
N ASP A 31 -12.43 33.52 -14.77
CA ASP A 31 -11.16 33.35 -15.48
C ASP A 31 -9.93 33.52 -14.56
N HIS A 32 -10.12 33.57 -13.24
CA HIS A 32 -9.02 33.67 -12.29
C HIS A 32 -8.00 32.51 -12.50
N PRO A 33 -6.69 32.79 -12.60
CA PRO A 33 -5.69 31.81 -13.04
C PRO A 33 -5.48 30.66 -12.07
N HIS A 34 -5.75 30.86 -10.78
CA HIS A 34 -5.48 29.88 -9.71
C HIS A 34 -6.73 29.21 -9.13
N ILE A 35 -7.91 29.51 -9.69
CA ILE A 35 -9.18 28.90 -9.27
C ILE A 35 -9.63 27.95 -10.37
N VAL A 36 -10.14 26.77 -10.02
CA VAL A 36 -10.80 25.89 -10.97
C VAL A 36 -12.19 26.46 -11.27
N PRO A 37 -12.54 26.78 -12.53
CA PRO A 37 -13.81 27.43 -12.83
C PRO A 37 -15.00 26.50 -12.52
N TYR A 38 -15.74 26.80 -11.46
CA TYR A 38 -16.96 26.10 -11.11
C TYR A 38 -18.13 26.60 -11.97
N LEU A 39 -18.84 25.66 -12.62
CA LEU A 39 -19.90 25.91 -13.58
C LEU A 39 -21.30 25.69 -13.00
N GLY A 40 -21.40 25.17 -11.78
CA GLY A 40 -22.66 24.91 -11.08
C GLY A 40 -22.87 23.44 -10.73
N THR A 41 -24.09 23.10 -10.35
CA THR A 41 -24.51 21.71 -10.06
C THR A 41 -25.44 21.19 -11.14
N VAL A 42 -25.33 19.89 -11.42
CA VAL A 42 -26.28 19.17 -12.28
C VAL A 42 -26.85 17.98 -11.54
N LEU A 43 -28.11 17.65 -11.82
CA LEU A 43 -28.72 16.41 -11.37
C LEU A 43 -28.64 15.42 -12.55
N PRO A 44 -27.69 14.46 -12.53
CA PRO A 44 -27.63 13.43 -13.55
C PRO A 44 -28.92 12.58 -13.50
N PRO A 45 -29.38 12.08 -14.65
CA PRO A 45 -30.56 11.23 -14.69
C PRO A 45 -30.31 9.94 -13.88
N PRO A 46 -31.36 9.37 -13.25
CA PRO A 46 -31.24 8.12 -12.51
C PRO A 46 -30.80 6.99 -13.44
N THR A 47 -29.85 6.19 -12.98
CA THR A 47 -29.35 5.00 -13.69
C THR A 47 -29.80 3.74 -12.96
N SER A 48 -29.69 2.57 -13.61
CA SER A 48 -30.00 1.27 -12.98
C SER A 48 -29.15 0.99 -11.73
N SER A 49 -27.98 1.63 -11.61
CA SER A 49 -27.08 1.57 -10.45
C SER A 49 -27.37 2.64 -9.39
N LEU A 50 -27.96 3.80 -9.76
CA LEU A 50 -28.26 4.91 -8.85
C LEU A 50 -29.72 5.37 -9.06
N PRO A 51 -30.69 4.74 -8.36
CA PRO A 51 -32.12 5.03 -8.53
C PRO A 51 -32.51 6.44 -8.05
N THR A 52 -31.69 7.05 -7.19
CA THR A 52 -31.86 8.43 -6.69
C THR A 52 -30.82 9.34 -7.36
N PRO A 53 -31.23 10.41 -8.08
CA PRO A 53 -30.27 11.33 -8.70
C PRO A 53 -29.56 12.21 -7.64
N TYR A 54 -28.22 12.20 -7.65
CA TYR A 54 -27.38 12.99 -6.74
C TYR A 54 -26.78 14.22 -7.43
N PRO A 55 -26.75 15.41 -6.80
CA PRO A 55 -26.17 16.61 -7.39
C PRO A 55 -24.67 16.40 -7.64
N ALA A 56 -24.23 16.51 -8.90
CA ALA A 56 -22.83 16.51 -9.28
C ALA A 56 -22.33 17.96 -9.45
N LEU A 57 -21.14 18.24 -8.92
CA LEU A 57 -20.47 19.53 -9.13
C LEU A 57 -19.81 19.54 -10.51
N VAL A 58 -20.03 20.59 -11.28
CA VAL A 58 -19.49 20.73 -12.64
C VAL A 58 -18.41 21.79 -12.64
N PHE A 59 -17.24 21.44 -13.16
CA PHE A 59 -16.10 22.33 -13.32
C PHE A 59 -15.67 22.39 -14.77
N ARG A 60 -15.07 23.51 -15.20
CA ARG A 60 -14.42 23.60 -16.50
C ARG A 60 -13.19 22.71 -16.49
N LYS A 61 -13.08 21.84 -17.50
CA LYS A 61 -11.90 21.01 -17.71
C LYS A 61 -10.66 21.90 -17.88
N ILE A 62 -9.62 21.61 -17.12
CA ILE A 62 -8.30 22.24 -17.22
C ILE A 62 -7.41 21.38 -18.12
N SER A 63 -6.53 22.02 -18.89
CA SER A 63 -5.62 21.36 -19.83
C SER A 63 -4.48 20.65 -19.07
N GLY A 64 -4.38 19.32 -19.18
CA GLY A 64 -3.31 18.54 -18.53
C GLY A 64 -3.69 17.12 -18.12
N PRO A 65 -2.70 16.21 -17.93
CA PRO A 65 -2.92 14.83 -17.52
C PRO A 65 -3.28 14.61 -16.04
N GLY A 66 -3.20 15.61 -15.15
CA GLY A 66 -3.53 15.37 -13.73
C GLY A 66 -3.04 16.40 -12.71
N THR A 67 -2.90 15.92 -11.48
CA THR A 67 -2.60 16.67 -10.25
C THR A 67 -1.09 16.78 -10.02
N LEU A 68 -0.65 17.57 -9.04
CA LEU A 68 0.77 17.61 -8.64
C LEU A 68 1.28 16.22 -8.19
N LYS A 69 0.42 15.37 -7.60
CA LYS A 69 0.77 13.97 -7.29
C LYS A 69 1.18 13.20 -8.55
N ASP A 70 0.48 13.42 -9.65
CA ASP A 70 0.76 12.72 -10.91
C ASP A 70 2.05 13.22 -11.55
N VAL A 71 2.38 14.50 -11.38
CA VAL A 71 3.66 15.09 -11.80
C VAL A 71 4.85 14.51 -11.02
N CYS A 72 4.68 14.20 -9.73
CA CYS A 72 5.71 13.58 -8.90
C CYS A 72 6.12 12.18 -9.38
N LYS A 73 5.18 11.39 -9.91
CA LYS A 73 5.45 10.02 -10.38
C LYS A 73 6.45 9.98 -11.54
N VAL A 74 6.54 11.05 -12.32
CA VAL A 74 7.38 11.10 -13.53
C VAL A 74 8.68 11.88 -13.36
N SER A 75 8.98 12.41 -12.17
CA SER A 75 10.21 13.18 -11.88
C SER A 75 10.46 14.39 -12.82
N GLN A 76 9.41 15.04 -13.31
CA GLN A 76 9.49 16.09 -14.35
C GLN A 76 9.11 17.50 -13.89
N LEU A 77 8.98 17.78 -12.58
CA LEU A 77 8.55 19.10 -12.10
C LEU A 77 9.38 20.27 -12.69
N ALA A 78 10.70 20.09 -12.81
CA ALA A 78 11.60 21.08 -13.41
C ALA A 78 11.19 21.48 -14.83
N TYR A 79 10.67 20.53 -15.59
CA TYR A 79 10.32 20.71 -17.00
C TYR A 79 9.17 21.69 -17.23
N PHE A 80 8.21 21.71 -16.31
CA PHE A 80 7.00 22.53 -16.44
C PHE A 80 7.23 23.97 -15.98
N PHE A 81 8.25 24.20 -15.14
CA PHE A 81 8.53 25.51 -14.56
C PHE A 81 9.86 26.13 -15.05
N THR A 82 10.63 25.47 -15.92
CA THR A 82 11.81 26.07 -16.56
C THR A 82 11.50 26.61 -17.96
N PRO A 83 12.03 27.78 -18.36
CA PRO A 83 12.02 28.21 -19.76
C PRO A 83 12.93 27.27 -20.57
N VAL A 84 12.37 26.54 -21.55
CA VAL A 84 13.16 25.64 -22.40
C VAL A 84 14.00 26.46 -23.37
N SER A 85 15.24 26.76 -23.02
CA SER A 85 16.22 27.32 -23.93
C SER A 85 16.84 26.20 -24.78
N GLY A 86 16.14 25.77 -25.84
CA GLY A 86 16.67 25.14 -27.06
C GLY A 86 17.54 23.87 -26.98
N ASN A 87 17.89 23.36 -25.81
CA ASN A 87 18.75 22.20 -25.62
C ASN A 87 18.04 21.13 -24.79
N ALA A 88 18.17 19.87 -25.22
CA ALA A 88 17.64 18.71 -24.50
C ALA A 88 18.19 18.65 -23.07
N VAL A 89 17.30 18.74 -22.08
CA VAL A 89 17.65 18.63 -20.65
C VAL A 89 17.71 17.14 -20.29
N PRO A 90 18.81 16.64 -19.68
CA PRO A 90 18.92 15.25 -19.25
C PRO A 90 17.82 14.86 -18.25
N LEU A 91 17.23 13.66 -18.41
CA LEU A 91 16.14 13.06 -17.62
C LEU A 91 16.46 12.74 -16.14
N SER A 92 17.52 13.28 -15.56
CA SER A 92 17.65 13.35 -14.11
C SER A 92 18.21 14.71 -13.71
N ARG A 93 17.41 15.48 -12.97
CA ARG A 93 17.87 16.60 -12.14
C ARG A 93 16.75 16.96 -11.17
N SER A 94 17.08 16.99 -9.88
CA SER A 94 16.30 17.66 -8.86
C SER A 94 15.92 19.08 -9.31
N PRO A 95 14.74 19.59 -8.89
CA PRO A 95 14.26 20.90 -9.34
C PRO A 95 15.25 22.00 -8.98
N ASP A 96 15.54 22.88 -9.93
CA ASP A 96 16.44 24.01 -9.73
C ASP A 96 15.79 25.12 -8.87
N ALA A 97 16.60 26.08 -8.43
CA ALA A 97 16.12 27.16 -7.56
C ALA A 97 14.95 27.98 -8.17
N PRO A 98 14.99 28.38 -9.46
CA PRO A 98 13.87 29.09 -10.09
C PRO A 98 12.58 28.27 -10.16
N THR A 99 12.68 26.95 -10.39
CA THR A 99 11.54 26.03 -10.38
C THR A 99 10.89 26.01 -9.00
N LEU A 100 11.69 25.85 -7.94
CA LEU A 100 11.19 25.81 -6.57
C LEU A 100 10.60 27.16 -6.12
N ASP A 101 11.23 28.28 -6.47
CA ASP A 101 10.69 29.62 -6.19
C ASP A 101 9.34 29.82 -6.89
N ARG A 102 9.22 29.38 -8.15
CA ARG A 102 7.96 29.46 -8.90
C ARG A 102 6.89 28.55 -8.30
N LEU A 103 7.25 27.34 -7.89
CA LEU A 103 6.35 26.41 -7.20
C LEU A 103 5.76 27.06 -5.95
N LEU A 104 6.60 27.56 -5.04
CA LEU A 104 6.14 28.18 -3.80
C LEU A 104 5.22 29.37 -4.08
N ARG A 105 5.58 30.26 -5.02
CA ARG A 105 4.73 31.39 -5.42
C ARG A 105 3.35 30.94 -5.87
N GLN A 106 3.28 29.89 -6.70
CA GLN A 106 2.02 29.41 -7.22
C GLN A 106 1.18 28.70 -6.14
N LEU A 107 1.80 27.92 -5.24
CA LEU A 107 1.13 27.32 -4.09
C LEU A 107 0.49 28.40 -3.19
N LEU A 108 1.22 29.49 -2.92
CA LEU A 108 0.70 30.63 -2.15
C LEU A 108 -0.46 31.33 -2.88
N LYS A 109 -0.32 31.56 -4.20
CA LYS A 109 -1.39 32.16 -5.03
C LYS A 109 -2.65 31.30 -5.14
N CYS A 110 -2.54 29.99 -5.02
CA CYS A 110 -3.70 29.08 -4.93
C CYS A 110 -4.55 29.33 -3.68
N LEU A 111 -3.93 29.73 -2.56
CA LEU A 111 -4.63 30.00 -1.30
C LEU A 111 -5.08 31.45 -1.13
N GLU A 112 -4.52 32.39 -1.89
CA GLU A 112 -4.90 33.81 -1.80
C GLU A 112 -6.41 34.04 -1.99
N PRO A 113 -7.09 33.45 -2.99
CA PRO A 113 -8.54 33.62 -3.13
C PRO A 113 -9.39 33.06 -1.99
N PRO A 114 -9.27 31.78 -1.58
CA PRO A 114 -10.07 31.26 -0.46
C PRO A 114 -9.74 31.99 0.85
N HIS A 115 -8.48 32.31 1.14
CA HIS A 115 -8.12 33.03 2.37
C HIS A 115 -8.67 34.46 2.37
N GLY A 116 -8.64 35.15 1.23
CA GLY A 116 -9.27 36.47 1.06
C GLY A 116 -10.79 36.45 1.25
N ALA A 117 -11.43 35.31 1.01
CA ALA A 117 -12.84 35.09 1.32
C ALA A 117 -13.10 34.65 2.79
N GLY A 118 -12.06 34.42 3.60
CA GLY A 118 -12.20 33.91 4.97
C GLY A 118 -12.44 32.40 5.04
N ILE A 119 -11.99 31.67 4.00
CA ILE A 119 -12.17 30.23 3.84
C ILE A 119 -10.83 29.53 4.09
N VAL A 120 -10.84 28.54 4.99
CA VAL A 120 -9.73 27.60 5.18
C VAL A 120 -10.00 26.32 4.37
N HIS A 121 -9.00 25.81 3.67
CA HIS A 121 -9.10 24.61 2.84
C HIS A 121 -9.03 23.31 3.64
N ARG A 122 -8.12 23.24 4.63
CA ARG A 122 -7.85 22.11 5.55
C ARG A 122 -7.30 20.83 4.92
N ASP A 123 -7.34 20.69 3.60
CA ASP A 123 -6.79 19.52 2.90
C ASP A 123 -5.86 19.90 1.73
N VAL A 124 -4.90 20.79 1.97
CA VAL A 124 -3.92 21.20 0.95
C VAL A 124 -2.85 20.10 0.79
N LYS A 125 -2.86 19.44 -0.36
CA LYS A 125 -1.98 18.30 -0.68
C LYS A 125 -1.77 18.16 -2.20
N PRO A 126 -0.76 17.40 -2.68
CA PRO A 126 -0.47 17.26 -4.11
C PRO A 126 -1.67 16.79 -4.96
N GLU A 127 -2.57 15.99 -4.39
CA GLU A 127 -3.78 15.48 -5.06
C GLU A 127 -4.81 16.58 -5.35
N ASN A 128 -4.86 17.61 -4.51
CA ASN A 128 -5.87 18.67 -4.59
C ASN A 128 -5.35 19.89 -5.37
N ILE A 129 -4.22 19.76 -6.06
CA ILE A 129 -3.60 20.84 -6.83
C ILE A 129 -3.41 20.38 -8.27
N ILE A 130 -4.14 21.00 -9.19
CA ILE A 130 -4.04 20.74 -10.64
C ILE A 130 -2.93 21.61 -11.23
N LEU A 131 -2.12 21.03 -12.12
CA LEU A 131 -1.23 21.78 -12.99
C LEU A 131 -1.91 21.99 -14.35
N ASP A 132 -2.11 23.25 -14.74
CA ASP A 132 -2.52 23.63 -16.10
C ASP A 132 -1.28 23.66 -17.00
N TYR A 133 -1.20 22.75 -17.96
CA TYR A 133 0.02 22.56 -18.77
C TYR A 133 0.17 23.64 -19.84
N GLU A 134 -0.93 24.22 -20.31
CA GLU A 134 -0.87 25.26 -21.35
C GLU A 134 -0.33 26.56 -20.77
N THR A 135 -0.70 26.89 -19.53
CA THR A 135 -0.32 28.13 -18.86
C THR A 135 0.79 27.95 -17.83
N ALA A 136 1.16 26.71 -17.51
CA ALA A 136 2.05 26.34 -16.41
C ALA A 136 1.60 26.94 -15.05
N THR A 137 0.29 26.94 -14.80
CA THR A 137 -0.32 27.48 -13.56
C THR A 137 -0.94 26.41 -12.68
N LEU A 138 -0.70 26.48 -11.37
CA LEU A 138 -1.36 25.65 -10.37
C LEU A 138 -2.75 26.18 -10.03
N ARG A 139 -3.71 25.27 -9.81
CA ARG A 139 -5.07 25.58 -9.36
C ARG A 139 -5.47 24.64 -8.23
N LEU A 140 -6.06 25.19 -7.18
CA LEU A 140 -6.56 24.41 -6.04
C LEU A 140 -7.97 23.88 -6.33
N MET A 141 -8.24 22.64 -5.93
CA MET A 141 -9.52 21.96 -6.08
C MET A 141 -9.88 21.19 -4.80
N ASP A 142 -11.10 20.62 -4.77
CA ASP A 142 -11.62 19.80 -3.68
C ASP A 142 -11.80 20.57 -2.36
N TYR A 143 -12.87 21.37 -2.33
CA TYR A 143 -13.27 22.13 -1.13
C TYR A 143 -14.21 21.34 -0.21
N GLY A 144 -14.29 20.01 -0.34
CA GLY A 144 -15.14 19.17 0.51
C GLY A 144 -14.81 19.32 1.99
N SER A 145 -13.53 19.42 2.32
CA SER A 145 -13.04 19.65 3.69
C SER A 145 -12.92 21.12 4.07
N ALA A 146 -13.33 22.08 3.24
CA ALA A 146 -13.14 23.49 3.56
C ALA A 146 -14.10 23.98 4.67
N ALA A 147 -13.78 25.11 5.28
CA ALA A 147 -14.68 25.81 6.20
C ALA A 147 -14.64 27.32 5.96
N SER A 148 -15.83 27.95 5.91
CA SER A 148 -15.98 29.40 5.79
C SER A 148 -16.24 30.01 7.17
N PHE A 149 -15.36 30.92 7.59
CA PHE A 149 -15.48 31.66 8.86
C PHE A 149 -15.99 33.08 8.69
N LYS A 150 -16.44 33.43 7.47
CA LYS A 150 -17.00 34.74 7.18
C LYS A 150 -18.35 34.92 7.91
N PRO A 151 -18.62 36.08 8.54
CA PRO A 151 -19.96 36.37 9.05
C PRO A 151 -20.94 36.58 7.90
N GLU A 152 -22.02 35.79 7.84
CA GLU A 152 -23.14 36.01 6.89
C GLU A 152 -23.64 37.46 6.98
N GLY A 153 -23.51 38.24 5.90
CA GLY A 153 -24.11 39.57 5.78
C GLY A 153 -23.35 40.73 6.46
N GLY A 154 -22.08 40.56 6.84
CA GLY A 154 -21.21 41.67 7.26
C GLY A 154 -21.62 42.38 8.57
N ARG A 155 -22.51 41.79 9.37
CA ARG A 155 -22.86 42.25 10.72
C ARG A 155 -22.75 41.11 11.71
N PHE A 156 -22.11 41.39 12.84
CA PHE A 156 -21.92 40.45 13.94
C PHE A 156 -23.29 40.09 14.55
N ASN A 157 -23.72 38.84 14.41
CA ASN A 157 -24.93 38.33 15.05
C ASN A 157 -24.54 37.44 16.25
N PRO A 158 -24.85 37.84 17.50
CA PRO A 158 -24.50 37.10 18.71
C PRO A 158 -25.23 35.75 18.85
N PHE A 159 -26.20 35.45 17.98
CA PHE A 159 -26.79 34.12 17.81
C PHE A 159 -26.13 33.41 16.61
N ARG A 160 -24.84 33.01 16.76
CA ARG A 160 -24.04 32.40 15.68
C ARG A 160 -24.79 31.24 15.00
N LYS A 161 -25.10 31.36 13.71
CA LYS A 161 -25.25 30.17 12.84
C LYS A 161 -23.88 29.48 12.76
N LYS A 162 -23.86 28.15 12.77
CA LYS A 162 -22.61 27.36 12.64
C LYS A 162 -21.88 27.75 11.33
N PRO A 163 -20.55 27.94 11.35
CA PRO A 163 -19.78 28.22 10.13
C PRO A 163 -19.97 27.11 9.08
N VAL A 164 -20.06 27.45 7.79
CA VAL A 164 -20.26 26.46 6.73
C VAL A 164 -19.06 25.53 6.67
N GLY A 165 -19.29 24.21 6.64
CA GLY A 165 -18.22 23.22 6.59
C GLY A 165 -17.46 23.01 7.90
N PHE A 166 -17.77 23.74 8.97
CA PHE A 166 -17.10 23.61 10.25
C PHE A 166 -17.84 22.67 11.21
N ASN A 167 -17.14 21.65 11.71
CA ASN A 167 -17.59 20.79 12.80
C ASN A 167 -16.49 20.72 13.87
N PRO A 168 -16.73 21.20 15.11
CA PRO A 168 -15.73 21.20 16.17
C PRO A 168 -15.35 19.79 16.66
N GLU A 169 -16.16 18.77 16.37
CA GLU A 169 -15.94 17.38 16.81
C GLU A 169 -15.40 16.47 15.68
N LYS A 170 -15.23 17.00 14.46
CA LYS A 170 -14.81 16.20 13.29
C LYS A 170 -13.88 17.01 12.37
N THR A 171 -12.73 16.45 12.04
CA THR A 171 -11.79 17.05 11.08
C THR A 171 -11.45 16.03 9.99
N ALA A 172 -11.92 16.27 8.76
CA ALA A 172 -11.52 15.48 7.59
C ALA A 172 -10.25 16.11 6.99
N ILE A 173 -9.09 15.54 7.33
CA ILE A 173 -7.76 16.06 6.95
C ILE A 173 -6.86 14.91 6.50
N SER A 174 -5.98 15.17 5.53
CA SER A 174 -4.88 14.26 5.21
C SER A 174 -3.76 14.41 6.27
N PRO A 175 -3.49 13.39 7.12
CA PRO A 175 -2.65 13.56 8.32
C PRO A 175 -1.22 14.02 8.05
N ILE A 176 -0.66 13.67 6.88
CA ILE A 176 0.73 14.00 6.51
C ILE A 176 0.90 15.52 6.28
N PHE A 177 -0.03 16.17 5.56
CA PHE A 177 0.09 17.60 5.24
C PHE A 177 -0.62 18.49 6.26
N ALA A 178 -1.42 17.92 7.15
CA ALA A 178 -2.12 18.65 8.20
C ALA A 178 -1.17 19.32 9.20
N ALA A 179 -1.56 20.52 9.62
CA ALA A 179 -0.93 21.22 10.74
C ALA A 179 -1.04 20.41 12.05
N PRO A 180 -0.11 20.60 13.00
CA PRO A 180 -0.11 19.86 14.27
C PRO A 180 -1.37 20.12 15.11
N GLU A 181 -1.99 21.28 14.97
CA GLU A 181 -3.30 21.56 15.55
C GLU A 181 -4.42 20.93 14.72
N MET A 182 -4.83 19.71 15.10
CA MET A 182 -5.89 18.96 14.40
C MET A 182 -7.28 19.60 14.49
N PHE A 183 -7.49 20.48 15.47
CA PHE A 183 -8.73 21.23 15.67
C PHE A 183 -8.46 22.72 15.50
N ILE A 184 -9.21 23.35 14.61
CA ILE A 184 -9.09 24.78 14.33
C ILE A 184 -10.05 25.53 15.24
N ASP A 185 -9.53 26.48 16.01
CA ASP A 185 -10.34 27.47 16.69
C ASP A 185 -10.75 28.56 15.68
N PRO A 186 -12.06 28.75 15.41
CA PRO A 186 -12.56 29.78 14.50
C PRO A 186 -12.11 31.21 14.88
N ASP A 187 -11.82 31.43 16.17
CA ASP A 187 -11.48 32.73 16.73
C ASP A 187 -9.95 32.91 16.91
N ASP A 188 -9.12 31.91 16.60
CA ASP A 188 -7.67 31.96 16.77
C ASP A 188 -6.90 31.56 15.49
N SER A 189 -6.77 32.53 14.57
CA SER A 189 -5.95 32.42 13.34
C SER A 189 -6.24 31.17 12.48
N PRO A 190 -7.50 30.87 12.12
CA PRO A 190 -7.87 29.61 11.49
C PRO A 190 -7.24 29.34 10.11
N LEU A 191 -6.91 30.41 9.38
CA LEU A 191 -6.30 30.32 8.04
C LEU A 191 -4.84 29.83 8.09
N SER A 192 -4.17 29.93 9.24
CA SER A 192 -2.77 29.53 9.37
C SER A 192 -2.55 28.01 9.35
N PHE A 193 -3.64 27.23 9.39
CA PHE A 193 -3.62 25.79 9.14
C PHE A 193 -3.09 25.50 7.72
N ASP A 194 -3.65 26.14 6.70
CA ASP A 194 -3.23 25.89 5.31
C ASP A 194 -1.81 26.44 5.04
N VAL A 195 -1.40 27.48 5.78
CA VAL A 195 -0.03 28.03 5.69
C VAL A 195 1.00 26.97 6.10
N PHE A 196 0.73 26.20 7.16
CA PHE A 196 1.56 25.06 7.51
C PHE A 196 1.56 24.02 6.40
N SER A 197 0.39 23.64 5.88
CA SER A 197 0.29 22.62 4.83
C SER A 197 1.09 22.97 3.59
N VAL A 198 1.04 24.23 3.13
CA VAL A 198 1.87 24.69 2.01
C VAL A 198 3.36 24.69 2.36
N GLY A 199 3.73 25.14 3.57
CA GLY A 199 5.12 25.16 4.02
C GLY A 199 5.73 23.75 4.03
N PHE A 200 4.99 22.79 4.59
CA PHE A 200 5.40 21.38 4.62
C PHE A 200 5.45 20.79 3.20
N LEU A 201 4.39 20.98 2.40
CA LEU A 201 4.33 20.54 1.00
C LEU A 201 5.54 21.03 0.21
N PHE A 202 5.88 22.31 0.30
CA PHE A 202 7.02 22.86 -0.39
C PHE A 202 8.35 22.23 0.04
N LEU A 203 8.55 21.98 1.34
CA LEU A 203 9.74 21.28 1.85
C LEU A 203 9.86 19.86 1.30
N THR A 204 8.75 19.16 1.04
CA THR A 204 8.80 17.84 0.39
C THR A 204 9.40 17.90 -1.02
N TYR A 205 9.23 19.01 -1.75
CA TYR A 205 9.87 19.20 -3.06
C TYR A 205 11.32 19.64 -2.93
N VAL A 206 11.64 20.52 -1.97
CA VAL A 206 13.01 20.96 -1.70
C VAL A 206 13.92 19.77 -1.38
N PHE A 207 13.45 18.83 -0.57
CA PHE A 207 14.20 17.65 -0.18
C PHE A 207 13.92 16.41 -1.04
N ASN A 208 13.26 16.58 -2.18
CA ASN A 208 12.93 15.50 -3.11
C ASN A 208 12.28 14.28 -2.40
N LEU A 209 11.30 14.53 -1.54
CA LEU A 209 10.52 13.54 -0.79
C LEU A 209 9.14 13.32 -1.40
N ALA A 210 8.65 14.25 -2.22
CA ALA A 210 7.29 14.27 -2.75
C ALA A 210 6.86 13.01 -3.55
N HIS A 211 7.80 12.16 -3.95
CA HIS A 211 7.55 10.90 -4.66
C HIS A 211 7.37 9.69 -3.75
N ASP A 212 7.65 9.80 -2.45
CA ASP A 212 7.63 8.68 -1.50
C ASP A 212 6.96 9.11 -0.18
N GLU A 213 5.75 8.61 0.07
CA GLU A 213 4.97 8.90 1.27
C GLU A 213 5.66 8.43 2.57
N LYS A 214 6.50 7.38 2.53
CA LYS A 214 7.28 6.93 3.70
C LYS A 214 8.36 7.95 4.04
N LEU A 215 9.06 8.47 3.03
CA LEU A 215 10.06 9.53 3.22
C LEU A 215 9.42 10.83 3.73
N MET A 216 8.25 11.21 3.20
CA MET A 216 7.49 12.37 3.70
C MET A 216 7.05 12.18 5.15
N SER A 217 6.55 10.99 5.50
CA SER A 217 6.10 10.66 6.85
C SER A 217 7.27 10.67 7.84
N SER A 218 8.41 10.07 7.47
CA SER A 218 9.63 10.11 8.28
C SER A 218 10.13 11.54 8.49
N PHE A 219 10.16 12.35 7.42
CA PHE A 219 10.55 13.76 7.53
C PHE A 219 9.60 14.56 8.43
N ARG A 220 8.28 14.35 8.31
CA ARG A 220 7.29 14.95 9.20
C ARG A 220 7.52 14.59 10.66
N GLN A 221 7.81 13.32 10.93
CA GLN A 221 8.09 12.88 12.30
C GLN A 221 9.34 13.55 12.86
N GLN A 222 10.42 13.61 12.07
CA GLN A 222 11.65 14.31 12.49
C GLN A 222 11.42 15.80 12.76
N LEU A 223 10.55 16.47 11.97
CA LEU A 223 10.13 17.84 12.26
C LEU A 223 9.34 17.90 13.57
N SER A 224 8.41 16.97 13.81
CA SER A 224 7.64 16.89 15.05
C SER A 224 8.55 16.73 16.28
N ASP A 225 9.53 15.82 16.23
CA ASP A 225 10.52 15.59 17.29
C ASP A 225 11.38 16.83 17.55
N SER A 226 11.59 17.64 16.50
CA SER A 226 12.31 18.92 16.57
C SER A 226 11.42 20.10 16.99
N GLY A 227 10.16 19.84 17.36
CA GLY A 227 9.18 20.86 17.74
C GLY A 227 8.69 21.72 16.58
N PHE A 228 8.77 21.19 15.36
CA PHE A 228 8.59 21.90 14.08
C PHE A 228 9.51 23.12 13.92
N ASP A 229 10.74 23.01 14.40
CA ASP A 229 11.80 23.99 14.16
C ASP A 229 12.81 23.43 13.15
N LEU A 230 12.90 24.08 11.97
CA LEU A 230 13.80 23.65 10.89
C LEU A 230 15.29 23.68 11.28
N ASN A 231 15.70 24.60 12.15
CA ASN A 231 17.09 24.71 12.56
C ASN A 231 17.45 23.60 13.55
N ASN A 232 16.55 23.26 14.47
CA ASN A 232 16.73 22.13 15.38
C ASN A 232 16.77 20.81 14.61
N TRP A 233 15.86 20.64 13.64
CA TRP A 233 15.87 19.47 12.75
C TRP A 233 17.20 19.35 11.99
N LEU A 234 17.67 20.44 11.38
CA LEU A 234 18.95 20.45 10.67
C LEU A 234 20.15 20.16 11.59
N ALA A 235 20.13 20.67 12.83
CA ALA A 235 21.16 20.37 13.81
C ALA A 235 21.20 18.87 14.15
N GLY A 236 20.04 18.22 14.27
CA GLY A 236 19.93 16.77 14.42
C GLY A 236 20.51 16.00 13.23
N GLN A 237 20.23 16.45 12.00
CA GLN A 237 20.82 15.84 10.79
C GLN A 237 22.34 15.97 10.77
N LEU A 238 22.89 17.13 11.14
CA LEU A 238 24.33 17.38 11.18
C LEU A 238 25.05 16.61 12.30
N ALA A 239 24.34 16.21 13.35
CA ALA A 239 24.85 15.34 14.40
C ALA A 239 24.99 13.87 13.93
N SER A 240 24.24 13.48 12.89
CA SER A 240 24.41 12.19 12.22
C SER A 240 25.61 12.24 11.27
N THR A 241 26.49 11.23 11.32
CA THR A 241 27.82 11.27 10.67
C THR A 241 27.78 11.32 9.13
N ILE A 242 26.61 11.15 8.49
CA ILE A 242 26.42 11.14 7.03
C ILE A 242 25.08 11.80 6.66
N LEU A 243 25.13 12.93 5.95
CA LEU A 243 23.93 13.56 5.37
C LEU A 243 23.49 12.84 4.09
N SER A 244 22.18 12.67 3.90
CA SER A 244 21.64 12.13 2.65
C SER A 244 21.85 13.09 1.47
N LYS A 245 21.92 12.54 0.25
CA LYS A 245 22.06 13.32 -0.99
C LYS A 245 20.94 14.36 -1.16
N SER A 246 19.71 14.00 -0.81
CA SER A 246 18.55 14.91 -0.88
C SER A 246 18.65 16.09 0.08
N VAL A 247 19.14 15.86 1.31
CA VAL A 247 19.39 16.94 2.28
C VAL A 247 20.49 17.88 1.77
N ILE A 248 21.57 17.33 1.20
CA ILE A 248 22.66 18.13 0.62
C ILE A 248 22.15 19.01 -0.53
N GLU A 249 21.37 18.44 -1.45
CA GLU A 249 20.80 19.18 -2.59
C GLU A 249 19.82 20.26 -2.15
N GLY A 250 18.89 19.93 -1.23
CA GLY A 250 17.93 20.90 -0.68
C GLY A 250 18.62 22.04 0.08
N LEU A 251 19.66 21.74 0.86
CA LEU A 251 20.48 22.78 1.50
C LEU A 251 21.26 23.63 0.50
N GLY A 252 21.66 23.04 -0.64
CA GLY A 252 22.25 23.76 -1.78
C GLY A 252 21.32 24.85 -2.30
N TYR A 253 20.05 24.51 -2.58
CA TYR A 253 19.01 25.47 -2.95
C TYR A 253 18.86 26.60 -1.91
N MET A 254 18.75 26.22 -0.63
CA MET A 254 18.54 27.16 0.47
C MET A 254 19.70 28.14 0.69
N LYS A 255 20.93 27.76 0.33
CA LYS A 255 22.11 28.64 0.36
C LYS A 255 22.15 29.63 -0.80
N THR A 256 21.68 29.23 -1.99
CA THR A 256 21.71 30.10 -3.20
C THR A 256 20.71 31.26 -3.15
N SER A 257 19.72 31.20 -2.26
CA SER A 257 18.60 32.15 -2.14
C SER A 257 18.70 33.10 -0.92
N ASN A 258 19.92 33.39 -0.45
CA ASN A 258 20.17 34.20 0.77
C ASN A 258 19.44 33.69 2.03
N ALA A 259 19.11 32.39 2.08
CA ALA A 259 18.30 31.76 3.13
C ALA A 259 16.88 32.36 3.30
N GLY A 260 16.36 33.09 2.31
CA GLY A 260 14.98 33.61 2.30
C GLY A 260 13.94 32.49 2.39
N PRO A 261 13.94 31.52 1.46
CA PRO A 261 13.04 30.37 1.50
C PRO A 261 13.14 29.58 2.81
N TRP A 262 14.34 29.39 3.35
CA TRP A 262 14.56 28.68 4.62
C TRP A 262 13.84 29.37 5.78
N LYS A 263 14.03 30.69 5.92
CA LYS A 263 13.42 31.49 6.99
C LYS A 263 11.89 31.51 6.88
N LEU A 264 11.39 31.70 5.66
CA LEU A 264 9.96 31.71 5.40
C LEU A 264 9.33 30.35 5.72
N CYS A 265 9.90 29.25 5.22
CA CYS A 265 9.42 27.89 5.51
C CYS A 265 9.41 27.62 7.01
N GLY A 266 10.46 28.01 7.74
CA GLY A 266 10.53 27.83 9.19
C GLY A 266 9.43 28.57 9.94
N ARG A 267 9.02 29.76 9.47
CA ARG A 267 7.86 30.46 10.03
C ARG A 267 6.53 29.82 9.63
N MET A 268 6.40 29.33 8.40
CA MET A 268 5.19 28.69 7.90
C MET A 268 4.88 27.38 8.63
N ILE A 269 5.89 26.55 8.91
CA ILE A 269 5.70 25.28 9.61
C ILE A 269 5.77 25.40 11.14
N CYS A 270 5.87 26.61 11.68
CA CYS A 270 6.01 26.81 13.12
C CYS A 270 4.87 26.13 13.90
N LYS A 271 5.21 25.43 14.98
CA LYS A 271 4.22 24.76 15.84
C LYS A 271 3.16 25.72 16.40
N ASP A 272 3.57 26.95 16.72
CA ASP A 272 2.68 28.00 17.18
C ASP A 272 2.00 28.69 15.99
N HIS A 273 0.75 28.30 15.73
CA HIS A 273 -0.04 28.74 14.58
C HIS A 273 -0.29 30.27 14.54
N ARG A 274 -0.19 30.98 15.66
CA ARG A 274 -0.29 32.45 15.74
C ARG A 274 0.97 33.17 15.27
N LYS A 275 2.11 32.48 15.25
CA LYS A 275 3.38 33.01 14.74
C LYS A 275 3.57 32.81 13.25
N ARG A 276 2.69 32.02 12.62
CA ARG A 276 2.75 31.78 11.17
C ARG A 276 2.30 33.04 10.42
N PRO A 277 3.00 33.43 9.35
CA PRO A 277 2.59 34.54 8.50
C PRO A 277 1.28 34.22 7.78
N SER A 278 0.53 35.25 7.41
CA SER A 278 -0.57 35.15 6.46
C SER A 278 -0.06 34.88 5.05
N ILE A 279 -0.92 34.34 4.17
CA ILE A 279 -0.59 34.15 2.75
C ILE A 279 -0.19 35.47 2.07
N ALA A 280 -0.81 36.59 2.44
CA ALA A 280 -0.45 37.91 1.93
C ALA A 280 0.99 38.32 2.30
N GLU A 281 1.39 38.14 3.57
CA GLU A 281 2.76 38.41 4.03
C GLU A 281 3.77 37.48 3.35
N CYS A 282 3.44 36.19 3.18
CA CYS A 282 4.25 35.24 2.42
C CYS A 282 4.47 35.70 0.97
N LEU A 283 3.39 36.13 0.29
CA LEU A 283 3.45 36.59 -1.09
C LEU A 283 4.29 37.87 -1.23
N GLU A 284 4.17 38.82 -0.31
CA GLU A 284 4.99 40.04 -0.29
C GLU A 284 6.49 39.72 -0.13
N GLU A 285 6.84 38.83 0.81
CA GLU A 285 8.23 38.43 1.03
C GLU A 285 8.82 37.72 -0.18
N VAL A 286 8.04 36.79 -0.77
CA VAL A 286 8.48 36.05 -1.95
C VAL A 286 8.57 36.99 -3.17
N GLN A 287 7.70 38.00 -3.33
CA GLN A 287 7.84 39.04 -4.36
C GLN A 287 9.18 39.79 -4.28
N GLY A 288 9.72 39.99 -3.09
CA GLY A 288 11.03 40.61 -2.86
C GLY A 288 12.24 39.75 -3.23
N TRP A 289 12.07 38.46 -3.53
CA TRP A 289 13.15 37.61 -4.04
C TRP A 289 13.44 38.02 -5.50
N SER A 290 14.38 38.96 -5.66
CA SER A 290 14.64 39.66 -6.93
C SER A 290 14.98 38.71 -8.09
N SER A 291 14.35 39.01 -9.22
CA SER A 291 14.36 38.35 -10.51
C SER A 291 15.71 38.45 -11.24
N SER A 292 16.39 37.32 -11.45
CA SER A 292 17.34 37.17 -12.57
C SER A 292 16.72 36.44 -13.78
N TYR A 293 15.43 36.10 -13.72
CA TYR A 293 14.67 35.54 -14.83
C TYR A 293 13.50 36.47 -15.17
N ASP A 294 13.77 37.42 -16.07
CA ASP A 294 12.77 38.31 -16.66
C ASP A 294 11.69 37.48 -17.37
N LEU A 295 10.45 37.62 -16.91
CA LEU A 295 9.26 36.89 -17.40
C LEU A 295 8.38 37.77 -18.30
N SER A 296 8.89 38.90 -18.80
CA SER A 296 8.08 39.83 -19.59
C SER A 296 8.23 39.72 -21.11
N THR A 297 9.10 38.86 -21.63
CA THR A 297 9.22 38.66 -23.10
C THR A 297 9.59 37.23 -23.44
N THR A 298 8.63 36.46 -23.95
CA THR A 298 8.75 35.70 -25.21
C THR A 298 7.46 34.93 -25.44
N GLY A 299 6.84 35.13 -26.60
CA GLY A 299 5.60 34.46 -26.99
C GLY A 299 5.74 32.94 -26.90
N PHE A 300 4.82 32.32 -26.19
CA PHE A 300 4.65 30.87 -26.10
C PHE A 300 4.50 30.28 -27.51
N GLN A 301 5.50 29.54 -27.98
CA GLN A 301 5.31 28.65 -29.12
C GLN A 301 4.74 27.32 -28.62
N VAL A 302 3.41 27.21 -28.72
CA VAL A 302 2.57 26.03 -28.44
C VAL A 302 3.10 24.74 -29.10
N GLN A 303 3.92 24.83 -30.15
CA GLN A 303 4.43 23.68 -30.89
C GLN A 303 5.47 22.81 -30.14
N GLN A 304 6.25 23.34 -29.19
CA GLN A 304 7.23 22.53 -28.46
C GLN A 304 6.62 21.78 -27.26
N GLN A 305 5.57 22.32 -26.63
CA GLN A 305 4.86 21.60 -25.56
C GLN A 305 4.09 20.38 -26.07
N GLN A 306 3.56 20.41 -27.30
CA GLN A 306 2.78 19.31 -27.85
C GLN A 306 3.62 18.04 -28.10
N SER A 307 4.84 18.18 -28.64
CA SER A 307 5.75 17.06 -28.87
C SER A 307 6.27 16.45 -27.57
N LEU A 308 6.36 17.26 -26.52
CA LEU A 308 6.83 16.87 -25.20
C LEU A 308 5.72 16.28 -24.32
N HIS A 309 4.50 16.80 -24.45
CA HIS A 309 3.27 16.19 -23.95
C HIS A 309 3.03 14.83 -24.60
N ALA A 310 3.30 14.68 -25.91
CA ALA A 310 3.23 13.40 -26.59
C ALA A 310 4.25 12.38 -26.05
N ALA A 311 5.49 12.79 -25.76
CA ALA A 311 6.49 11.92 -25.14
C ALA A 311 6.13 11.50 -23.69
N PHE A 312 5.56 12.42 -22.91
CA PHE A 312 5.00 12.13 -21.60
C PHE A 312 3.81 11.16 -21.69
N MET A 313 2.86 11.41 -22.60
CA MET A 313 1.71 10.53 -22.82
C MET A 313 2.15 9.15 -23.29
N SER A 314 3.17 9.05 -24.15
CA SER A 314 3.77 7.77 -24.56
C SER A 314 4.42 7.01 -23.40
N THR A 315 5.06 7.72 -22.45
CA THR A 315 5.69 7.10 -21.27
C THR A 315 4.65 6.65 -20.24
N VAL A 316 3.52 7.35 -20.13
CA VAL A 316 2.45 7.07 -19.16
C VAL A 316 1.40 6.09 -19.70
N MET A 317 1.17 6.08 -21.02
CA MET A 317 0.14 5.27 -21.70
C MET A 317 0.78 4.23 -22.62
N GLY A 318 1.73 3.43 -22.09
CA GLY A 318 2.55 2.51 -22.87
C GLY A 318 1.79 1.74 -23.97
N GLU A 319 1.94 2.19 -25.22
CA GLU A 319 1.61 1.42 -26.41
C GLU A 319 2.84 0.60 -26.80
N GLU A 320 2.67 -0.72 -26.90
CA GLU A 320 3.65 -1.62 -27.49
C GLU A 320 3.77 -1.32 -28.99
N THR A 321 4.90 -0.74 -29.40
CA THR A 321 5.38 -0.85 -30.78
C THR A 321 6.72 -1.55 -30.80
N ILE A 322 6.67 -2.78 -31.33
CA ILE A 322 7.80 -3.56 -31.79
C ILE A 322 8.44 -2.81 -32.96
N GLU A 323 9.68 -2.33 -32.82
CA GLU A 323 10.59 -2.19 -33.95
C GLU A 323 12.02 -2.60 -33.57
N ASP A 324 12.55 -3.43 -34.46
CA ASP A 324 13.87 -4.04 -34.53
C ASP A 324 14.81 -3.09 -35.27
N ASP A 325 15.93 -2.68 -34.65
CA ASP A 325 17.12 -2.29 -35.41
C ASP A 325 18.43 -2.63 -34.68
N GLY A 326 19.02 -3.74 -35.11
CA GLY A 326 20.39 -4.08 -34.77
C GLY A 326 21.40 -3.05 -35.30
N SER A 327 22.37 -2.69 -34.47
CA SER A 327 23.79 -2.70 -34.84
C SER A 327 24.65 -2.40 -33.62
N GLY A 328 25.55 -3.34 -33.30
CA GLY A 328 26.34 -3.32 -32.08
C GLY A 328 27.59 -2.45 -32.12
N ARG A 329 28.26 -2.40 -30.96
CA ARG A 329 29.71 -2.58 -30.85
C ARG A 329 30.08 -2.98 -29.42
N MET A 330 30.88 -4.04 -29.35
CA MET A 330 31.42 -4.69 -28.16
C MET A 330 32.52 -3.84 -27.53
N GLU A 331 32.61 -3.83 -26.20
CA GLU A 331 33.88 -3.73 -25.47
C GLU A 331 33.92 -4.76 -24.32
N GLU A 332 34.67 -5.82 -24.61
CA GLU A 332 35.50 -6.70 -23.78
C GLU A 332 35.12 -7.07 -22.34
N GLU A 333 34.79 -8.35 -22.22
CA GLU A 333 34.77 -9.18 -21.03
C GLU A 333 36.14 -9.27 -20.34
N CYS A 334 36.14 -9.19 -19.01
CA CYS A 334 37.21 -9.73 -18.19
C CYS A 334 36.67 -11.04 -17.57
N ALA A 335 37.02 -12.15 -18.21
CA ALA A 335 36.60 -13.51 -17.84
C ALA A 335 37.18 -13.94 -16.48
N ILE A 336 36.33 -14.51 -15.62
CA ILE A 336 36.76 -15.26 -14.43
C ILE A 336 36.57 -16.75 -14.78
N PRO A 337 37.53 -17.65 -14.49
CA PRO A 337 37.49 -19.04 -14.92
C PRO A 337 36.27 -19.77 -14.35
N VAL A 338 35.58 -20.52 -15.21
CA VAL A 338 34.52 -21.45 -14.82
C VAL A 338 35.22 -22.76 -14.43
N ASP A 339 35.38 -23.01 -13.13
CA ASP A 339 35.70 -24.36 -12.67
C ASP A 339 34.45 -25.23 -12.78
N GLU A 340 34.53 -26.24 -13.64
CA GLU A 340 33.60 -27.36 -13.71
C GLU A 340 33.68 -28.20 -12.43
N LEU A 341 32.64 -28.17 -11.58
CA LEU A 341 32.43 -29.19 -10.55
C LEU A 341 30.93 -29.44 -10.28
N SER A 342 30.63 -30.71 -10.00
CA SER A 342 29.35 -31.45 -9.88
C SER A 342 28.07 -30.69 -9.54
N LYS A 343 26.97 -31.01 -10.26
CA LYS A 343 25.59 -30.52 -10.06
C LYS A 343 24.90 -30.94 -8.73
N ASP A 344 25.63 -31.56 -7.81
CA ASP A 344 25.13 -32.06 -6.51
C ASP A 344 25.85 -31.43 -5.30
N SER A 345 26.62 -30.35 -5.45
CA SER A 345 27.26 -29.74 -4.30
C SER A 345 26.27 -28.86 -3.52
N THR A 346 25.87 -29.33 -2.33
CA THR A 346 25.17 -28.55 -1.28
C THR A 346 25.91 -27.29 -0.84
N SER A 347 27.10 -27.02 -1.39
CA SER A 347 27.91 -25.83 -1.15
C SER A 347 28.19 -25.06 -2.45
N LEU A 348 28.05 -23.74 -2.40
CA LEU A 348 28.24 -22.80 -3.51
C LEU A 348 29.30 -21.77 -3.12
N ILE A 349 30.34 -21.58 -3.95
CA ILE A 349 31.32 -20.50 -3.77
C ILE A 349 31.11 -19.46 -4.87
N THR A 350 31.07 -18.17 -4.52
CA THR A 350 30.86 -17.06 -5.45
C THR A 350 31.72 -15.85 -5.09
N HIS A 351 32.11 -15.09 -6.12
CA HIS A 351 33.02 -13.96 -6.02
C HIS A 351 32.33 -12.64 -6.37
N PHE A 352 32.48 -11.64 -5.51
CA PHE A 352 31.85 -10.32 -5.62
C PHE A 352 32.91 -9.21 -5.72
N ARG A 353 32.56 -8.09 -6.35
CA ARG A 353 33.42 -6.90 -6.40
C ARG A 353 33.09 -5.95 -5.25
N LYS A 354 34.08 -5.63 -4.41
CA LYS A 354 33.93 -4.79 -3.21
C LYS A 354 33.45 -3.35 -3.48
N ARG A 355 33.60 -2.85 -4.71
CA ARG A 355 33.22 -1.47 -5.11
C ARG A 355 31.74 -1.32 -5.48
N GLU A 356 31.00 -2.42 -5.58
CA GLU A 356 29.57 -2.43 -5.87
C GLU A 356 28.81 -3.08 -4.71
N PRO A 357 27.55 -2.70 -4.47
CA PRO A 357 26.71 -3.43 -3.54
C PRO A 357 26.59 -4.90 -3.95
N LEU A 358 26.79 -5.82 -3.00
CA LEU A 358 26.68 -7.27 -3.22
C LEU A 358 25.29 -7.66 -3.75
N GLY A 359 24.26 -6.89 -3.40
CA GLY A 359 22.88 -7.18 -3.77
C GLY A 359 22.27 -8.34 -2.99
N LEU A 360 22.76 -8.60 -1.77
CA LEU A 360 22.25 -9.60 -0.85
C LEU A 360 21.65 -8.90 0.37
N ILE A 361 20.46 -9.34 0.78
CA ILE A 361 19.89 -9.04 2.09
C ILE A 361 20.08 -10.29 2.93
N LEU A 362 20.92 -10.19 3.96
CA LEU A 362 21.22 -11.27 4.88
C LEU A 362 20.46 -11.08 6.19
N GLU A 363 20.06 -12.18 6.81
CA GLU A 363 19.37 -12.22 8.09
C GLU A 363 20.03 -13.29 8.97
N GLU A 364 20.01 -13.09 10.29
CA GLU A 364 20.54 -14.02 11.27
C GLU A 364 19.37 -14.71 11.95
N ASP A 365 19.32 -16.04 11.90
CA ASP A 365 18.30 -16.80 12.62
C ASP A 365 18.69 -16.89 14.10
N THR A 366 18.02 -16.11 14.94
CA THR A 366 18.25 -16.06 16.38
C THR A 366 17.57 -17.21 17.15
N LEU A 367 16.68 -17.98 16.51
CA LEU A 367 15.86 -19.01 17.15
C LEU A 367 16.41 -20.43 16.96
N SER A 368 17.13 -20.72 15.86
CA SER A 368 17.53 -22.10 15.52
C SER A 368 19.04 -22.42 15.55
N TYR A 369 19.91 -21.49 16.00
CA TYR A 369 21.38 -21.60 15.89
C TYR A 369 21.89 -21.85 14.45
N SER A 370 21.11 -21.52 13.41
CA SER A 370 21.43 -21.81 12.00
C SER A 370 22.09 -20.64 11.25
N GLY A 371 22.81 -19.76 11.95
CA GLY A 371 23.75 -18.81 11.33
C GLY A 371 23.10 -17.73 10.45
N VAL A 372 23.87 -17.20 9.50
CA VAL A 372 23.48 -16.09 8.62
C VAL A 372 22.96 -16.64 7.30
N PHE A 373 21.75 -16.28 6.88
CA PHE A 373 21.14 -16.75 5.62
C PHE A 373 20.70 -15.59 4.72
N VAL A 374 20.47 -15.89 3.45
CA VAL A 374 19.98 -14.93 2.47
C VAL A 374 18.47 -14.78 2.62
N LYS A 375 18.00 -13.64 3.12
CA LYS A 375 16.57 -13.30 3.18
C LYS A 375 16.01 -13.00 1.80
N SER A 376 16.74 -12.19 1.03
CA SER A 376 16.36 -11.84 -0.34
C SER A 376 17.54 -11.34 -1.16
N VAL A 377 17.35 -11.32 -2.49
CA VAL A 377 18.35 -10.85 -3.45
C VAL A 377 17.82 -9.57 -4.08
N VAL A 378 18.64 -8.51 -4.07
CA VAL A 378 18.25 -7.19 -4.56
C VAL A 378 18.17 -7.21 -6.10
N PRO A 379 17.02 -6.87 -6.71
CA PRO A 379 16.85 -6.87 -8.17
C PRO A 379 17.90 -6.01 -8.87
N ARG A 380 18.46 -6.51 -9.98
CA ARG A 380 19.57 -5.89 -10.74
C ARG A 380 20.89 -5.72 -9.96
N GLY A 381 20.94 -6.17 -8.70
CA GLY A 381 22.15 -6.20 -7.87
C GLY A 381 23.19 -7.21 -8.38
N GLN A 382 24.39 -7.22 -7.78
CA GLN A 382 25.46 -8.10 -8.23
C GLN A 382 25.10 -9.60 -8.06
N ALA A 383 24.48 -9.98 -6.93
CA ALA A 383 23.96 -11.33 -6.71
C ALA A 383 22.82 -11.71 -7.68
N ASP A 384 21.91 -10.78 -7.98
CA ASP A 384 20.81 -11.04 -8.93
C ASP A 384 21.33 -11.28 -10.35
N ARG A 385 22.33 -10.50 -10.79
CA ARG A 385 23.00 -10.69 -12.10
C ARG A 385 23.69 -12.05 -12.23
N MET A 386 24.13 -12.64 -11.11
CA MET A 386 24.77 -13.96 -11.10
C MET A 386 23.76 -15.11 -11.19
N LYS A 387 22.49 -14.92 -10.78
CA LYS A 387 21.42 -15.94 -10.78
C LYS A 387 21.79 -17.28 -10.10
N ARG A 388 22.78 -17.29 -9.20
CA ARG A 388 23.27 -18.50 -8.49
C ARG A 388 22.79 -18.60 -7.05
N ILE A 389 22.61 -17.47 -6.37
CA ILE A 389 22.25 -17.37 -4.94
C ILE A 389 20.74 -17.13 -4.83
N ARG A 390 20.11 -17.77 -3.84
CA ARG A 390 18.67 -17.73 -3.63
C ARG A 390 18.32 -17.35 -2.18
N PRO A 391 17.12 -16.81 -1.94
CA PRO A 391 16.55 -16.77 -0.59
C PRO A 391 16.61 -18.17 0.06
N GLY A 392 17.01 -18.22 1.33
CA GLY A 392 17.20 -19.46 2.10
C GLY A 392 18.60 -20.10 2.02
N ASP A 393 19.51 -19.61 1.16
CA ASP A 393 20.90 -20.08 1.16
C ASP A 393 21.63 -19.58 2.43
N THR A 394 22.31 -20.46 3.16
CA THR A 394 23.04 -20.10 4.39
C THR A 394 24.48 -19.68 4.06
N LEU A 395 24.93 -18.51 4.50
CA LEU A 395 26.31 -18.06 4.37
C LEU A 395 27.20 -18.76 5.40
N VAL A 396 28.07 -19.66 4.92
CA VAL A 396 28.92 -20.49 5.78
C VAL A 396 30.34 -19.95 5.90
N ARG A 397 30.88 -19.29 4.86
CA ARG A 397 32.24 -18.73 4.88
C ARG A 397 32.37 -17.41 4.13
N VAL A 398 33.31 -16.58 4.59
CA VAL A 398 33.85 -15.41 3.88
C VAL A 398 35.35 -15.63 3.71
N GLY A 399 35.80 -15.77 2.46
CA GLY A 399 37.14 -16.26 2.14
C GLY A 399 37.37 -17.66 2.72
N ALA A 400 38.47 -17.84 3.46
CA ALA A 400 38.78 -19.10 4.14
C ALA A 400 38.12 -19.23 5.53
N GLN A 401 37.43 -18.20 6.03
CA GLN A 401 36.97 -18.14 7.42
C GLN A 401 35.48 -18.47 7.56
N ARG A 402 35.13 -19.31 8.55
CA ARG A 402 33.73 -19.64 8.87
C ARG A 402 32.98 -18.48 9.53
N VAL A 403 31.76 -18.29 9.09
CA VAL A 403 30.79 -17.33 9.61
C VAL A 403 29.75 -18.07 10.45
N ALA A 404 29.35 -17.46 11.56
CA ALA A 404 28.30 -17.97 12.43
C ALA A 404 27.30 -16.89 12.87
N THR A 405 27.68 -15.61 12.75
CA THR A 405 26.84 -14.46 13.13
C THR A 405 26.97 -13.36 12.08
N TYR A 406 25.96 -12.49 11.97
CA TYR A 406 25.91 -11.41 11.00
C TYR A 406 27.06 -10.41 11.21
N GLU A 407 27.33 -10.05 12.47
CA GLU A 407 28.41 -9.14 12.82
C GLU A 407 29.78 -9.67 12.38
N LYS A 408 30.01 -10.99 12.54
CA LYS A 408 31.24 -11.64 12.08
C LYS A 408 31.29 -11.70 10.55
N ALA A 409 30.17 -11.90 9.88
CA ALA A 409 30.08 -11.89 8.42
C ALA A 409 30.52 -10.53 7.86
N VAL A 410 29.95 -9.44 8.38
CA VAL A 410 30.27 -8.06 7.96
C VAL A 410 31.74 -7.75 8.18
N LYS A 411 32.27 -8.00 9.39
CA LYS A 411 33.69 -7.78 9.71
C LYS A 411 34.62 -8.55 8.79
N LEU A 412 34.29 -9.80 8.44
CA LEU A 412 35.12 -10.61 7.54
C LEU A 412 35.06 -10.12 6.10
N ILE A 413 33.91 -9.64 5.64
CA ILE A 413 33.73 -9.08 4.28
C ILE A 413 34.52 -7.78 4.14
N GLU A 414 34.44 -6.90 5.15
CA GLU A 414 35.17 -5.63 5.17
C GLU A 414 36.69 -5.83 5.20
N ASN A 415 37.18 -6.86 5.89
CA ASN A 415 38.60 -7.14 6.05
C ASN A 415 39.22 -8.01 4.94
N GLN A 416 38.46 -8.44 3.93
CA GLN A 416 39.05 -9.18 2.79
C GLN A 416 40.06 -8.29 2.03
N PRO A 417 41.31 -8.77 1.82
CA PRO A 417 42.31 -8.06 1.04
C PRO A 417 41.99 -8.12 -0.46
N GLY A 418 42.07 -6.97 -1.13
CA GLY A 418 41.80 -6.84 -2.56
C GLY A 418 40.39 -6.38 -2.90
N ASN A 419 40.08 -6.33 -4.21
CA ASN A 419 38.79 -5.85 -4.72
C ASN A 419 37.74 -6.97 -4.90
N ILE A 420 38.08 -8.22 -4.57
CA ILE A 420 37.21 -9.39 -4.73
C ILE A 420 36.89 -10.00 -3.36
N ILE A 421 35.60 -10.24 -3.10
CA ILE A 421 35.08 -10.91 -1.90
C ILE A 421 34.64 -12.30 -2.30
N SER A 422 35.19 -13.35 -1.68
CA SER A 422 34.73 -14.73 -1.89
C SER A 422 33.76 -15.13 -0.78
N LEU A 423 32.55 -15.56 -1.13
CA LEU A 423 31.52 -16.02 -0.20
C LEU A 423 31.20 -17.49 -0.50
N SER A 424 31.10 -18.31 0.54
CA SER A 424 30.63 -19.71 0.44
C SER A 424 29.29 -19.87 1.12
N PHE A 425 28.31 -20.39 0.40
CA PHE A 425 26.97 -20.68 0.87
C PHE A 425 26.74 -22.19 0.94
N GLU A 426 25.89 -22.65 1.85
CA GLU A 426 25.34 -24.00 1.85
C GLU A 426 23.82 -23.95 1.67
N ARG A 427 23.30 -24.94 0.93
CA ARG A 427 21.87 -25.10 0.67
C ARG A 427 21.40 -26.35 1.40
N MET A 428 20.50 -26.18 2.37
CA MET A 428 19.91 -27.31 3.10
C MET A 428 19.10 -28.20 2.13
N PRO A 429 19.31 -29.53 2.13
CA PRO A 429 18.41 -30.44 1.44
C PRO A 429 17.03 -30.38 2.10
N GLY A 430 16.01 -29.89 1.38
CA GLY A 430 14.65 -29.72 1.92
C GLY A 430 14.14 -28.28 1.96
N SER A 431 14.92 -27.28 1.55
CA SER A 431 14.43 -25.90 1.34
C SER A 431 13.81 -25.65 -0.04
N ASP A 432 13.41 -26.72 -0.74
CA ASP A 432 12.53 -26.64 -1.90
C ASP A 432 11.08 -26.73 -1.36
N PRO A 433 10.21 -25.70 -1.54
CA PRO A 433 8.84 -25.72 -1.03
C PRO A 433 7.97 -26.86 -1.60
N ASP A 434 8.48 -27.59 -2.61
CA ASP A 434 7.76 -28.63 -3.34
C ASP A 434 8.10 -30.08 -2.96
N VAL A 435 8.88 -30.37 -1.92
CA VAL A 435 9.12 -31.77 -1.52
C VAL A 435 9.05 -32.00 -0.02
N GLY A 436 7.91 -32.56 0.43
CA GLY A 436 7.75 -33.22 1.71
C GLY A 436 6.57 -34.18 1.63
N VAL A 437 6.81 -35.48 1.77
CA VAL A 437 5.85 -36.58 1.58
C VAL A 437 5.04 -36.83 2.85
N LEU A 438 3.76 -37.15 2.68
CA LEU A 438 3.06 -38.10 3.54
C LEU A 438 2.14 -38.99 2.70
N ASP A 439 2.42 -40.29 2.77
CA ASP A 439 1.66 -41.37 2.16
C ASP A 439 0.34 -41.61 2.89
N ILE A 440 -0.76 -41.69 2.15
CA ILE A 440 -1.92 -42.50 2.55
C ILE A 440 -2.29 -43.44 1.38
N VAL A 441 -1.65 -44.62 1.46
CA VAL A 441 -2.02 -45.97 1.00
C VAL A 441 -2.07 -46.31 -0.50
N GLY A 442 -1.05 -47.07 -0.94
CA GLY A 442 -1.27 -48.33 -1.68
C GLY A 442 -0.64 -48.48 -3.07
N GLY A 443 0.59 -49.00 -3.15
CA GLY A 443 1.10 -49.70 -4.35
C GLY A 443 2.49 -49.29 -4.82
N TYR A 444 3.40 -50.28 -4.84
CA TYR A 444 4.79 -50.20 -5.32
C TYR A 444 4.96 -49.57 -6.71
N GLY A 445 5.98 -48.72 -6.87
CA GLY A 445 6.64 -48.50 -8.16
C GLY A 445 7.28 -47.12 -8.30
N GLU A 446 8.61 -47.07 -8.23
CA GLU A 446 9.39 -45.89 -8.62
C GLU A 446 9.10 -45.50 -10.08
N THR A 447 8.82 -44.22 -10.34
CA THR A 447 9.20 -43.60 -11.61
C THR A 447 9.40 -42.09 -11.47
N LYS A 448 10.61 -41.62 -11.79
CA LYS A 448 10.97 -40.20 -11.91
C LYS A 448 10.27 -39.57 -13.12
N TYR A 449 9.50 -38.51 -12.91
CA TYR A 449 9.07 -37.58 -13.96
C TYR A 449 9.43 -36.13 -13.60
N ARG A 450 9.98 -35.41 -14.58
CA ARG A 450 10.11 -33.94 -14.58
C ARG A 450 8.72 -33.31 -14.37
N SER A 451 8.54 -32.51 -13.34
CA SER A 451 7.28 -31.76 -13.12
C SER A 451 7.27 -30.47 -13.94
N THR A 452 6.48 -30.46 -15.02
CA THR A 452 5.90 -29.25 -15.64
C THR A 452 4.46 -29.05 -15.12
N ASN A 453 4.22 -29.34 -13.84
CA ASN A 453 2.93 -29.84 -13.34
C ASN A 453 2.33 -29.01 -12.18
N GLN A 454 2.65 -27.73 -12.05
CA GLN A 454 2.03 -26.89 -11.00
C GLN A 454 0.54 -26.72 -11.28
N ARG A 455 -0.30 -27.19 -10.35
CA ARG A 455 -1.76 -27.03 -10.34
C ARG A 455 -2.21 -25.83 -9.50
N ILE A 456 -1.28 -25.13 -8.86
CA ILE A 456 -1.55 -23.98 -8.00
C ILE A 456 -0.65 -22.83 -8.43
N GLY A 457 -1.21 -21.63 -8.50
CA GLY A 457 -0.49 -20.36 -8.62
C GLY A 457 -0.92 -19.39 -7.55
N SER A 458 -0.03 -18.50 -7.14
CA SER A 458 -0.29 -17.55 -6.06
C SER A 458 0.43 -16.23 -6.28
N TYR A 459 -0.19 -15.14 -5.84
CA TYR A 459 0.37 -13.81 -5.82
C TYR A 459 -0.04 -13.11 -4.53
N THR A 460 0.86 -12.32 -3.97
CA THR A 460 0.58 -11.44 -2.83
C THR A 460 1.35 -10.14 -3.02
N ASP A 461 0.69 -9.03 -2.76
CA ASP A 461 1.28 -7.70 -2.83
C ASP A 461 0.65 -6.81 -1.76
N LYS A 462 1.48 -5.97 -1.15
CA LYS A 462 1.01 -5.02 -0.14
C LYS A 462 0.05 -3.95 -0.72
N GLY A 463 0.02 -3.79 -2.04
CA GLY A 463 -0.78 -2.78 -2.71
C GLY A 463 -0.44 -1.38 -2.20
N ARG A 464 -1.46 -0.65 -1.74
CA ARG A 464 -1.32 0.73 -1.25
C ARG A 464 -1.13 0.82 0.27
N ARG A 465 -1.16 -0.30 0.99
CA ARG A 465 -0.93 -0.34 2.44
C ARG A 465 0.55 -0.22 2.77
N GLN A 466 0.85 0.12 4.02
CA GLN A 466 2.23 0.31 4.50
C GLN A 466 2.97 -1.01 4.72
N HIS A 467 2.21 -2.04 5.14
CA HIS A 467 2.62 -3.40 5.45
C HIS A 467 1.79 -4.39 4.64
N ASN A 468 2.27 -5.62 4.49
CA ASN A 468 1.49 -6.74 3.97
C ASN A 468 1.10 -7.64 5.14
N GLU A 469 -0.15 -7.53 5.57
CA GLU A 469 -0.73 -8.35 6.64
C GLU A 469 -1.31 -9.66 6.08
N ASP A 470 -1.42 -9.80 4.75
CA ASP A 470 -1.87 -11.02 4.10
C ASP A 470 -0.82 -12.14 4.13
N ARG A 471 -1.30 -13.39 4.15
CA ARG A 471 -0.51 -14.59 3.85
C ARG A 471 -1.22 -15.51 2.88
N VAL A 472 -0.42 -16.27 2.13
CA VAL A 472 -0.91 -17.29 1.21
C VAL A 472 -0.41 -18.66 1.66
N ILE A 473 -1.25 -19.67 1.50
CA ILE A 473 -0.89 -21.08 1.71
C ILE A 473 -1.08 -21.82 0.39
N ARG A 474 -0.14 -22.70 0.06
CA ARG A 474 -0.24 -23.58 -1.11
C ARG A 474 0.46 -24.89 -0.87
N ARG A 475 -0.20 -25.99 -1.21
CA ARG A 475 0.31 -27.33 -1.03
C ARG A 475 -0.34 -28.28 -2.02
N ALA A 476 0.47 -29.02 -2.76
CA ALA A 476 0.01 -30.13 -3.60
C ALA A 476 0.59 -31.45 -3.06
N TYR A 477 -0.26 -32.43 -2.83
CA TYR A 477 0.10 -33.77 -2.34
C TYR A 477 -0.20 -34.81 -3.42
N GLY A 478 0.68 -35.78 -3.64
CA GLY A 478 0.40 -36.97 -4.47
C GLY A 478 1.16 -37.06 -5.81
N GLY A 479 0.98 -38.18 -6.52
CA GLY A 479 1.67 -38.54 -7.77
C GLY A 479 1.04 -37.94 -9.03
N THR A 480 1.48 -38.40 -10.22
CA THR A 480 1.05 -37.85 -11.53
C THR A 480 -0.43 -38.07 -11.86
N SER A 481 -1.14 -38.93 -11.12
CA SER A 481 -2.52 -39.38 -11.39
C SER A 481 -3.53 -39.06 -10.27
N SER A 482 -3.08 -38.81 -9.05
CA SER A 482 -3.93 -38.47 -7.89
C SER A 482 -3.23 -37.38 -7.08
N THR A 483 -3.65 -36.12 -7.27
CA THR A 483 -3.04 -34.96 -6.60
C THR A 483 -4.10 -34.20 -5.80
N VAL A 484 -3.96 -34.15 -4.48
CA VAL A 484 -4.72 -33.25 -3.61
C VAL A 484 -4.09 -31.87 -3.66
N CYS A 485 -4.85 -30.83 -3.93
CA CYS A 485 -4.36 -29.44 -3.99
C CYS A 485 -5.08 -28.61 -2.92
N LEU A 486 -4.36 -28.10 -1.94
CA LEU A 486 -4.86 -27.15 -0.95
C LEU A 486 -4.16 -25.82 -1.13
N ALA A 487 -4.93 -24.75 -1.29
CA ALA A 487 -4.37 -23.42 -1.35
C ALA A 487 -5.40 -22.35 -0.97
N GLY A 488 -4.94 -21.18 -0.55
CA GLY A 488 -5.82 -20.10 -0.16
C GLY A 488 -5.11 -18.92 0.46
N VAL A 489 -5.88 -18.04 1.06
CA VAL A 489 -5.43 -16.76 1.60
C VAL A 489 -5.88 -16.56 3.05
N PHE A 490 -5.09 -15.79 3.77
CA PHE A 490 -5.38 -15.28 5.11
C PHE A 490 -5.18 -13.77 5.07
N ASP A 491 -6.22 -13.00 5.37
CA ASP A 491 -6.18 -11.53 5.43
C ASP A 491 -6.00 -11.12 6.89
N GLY A 492 -4.86 -10.51 7.23
CA GLY A 492 -4.50 -10.19 8.62
C GLY A 492 -4.99 -8.81 9.03
N HIS A 493 -5.43 -8.67 10.28
CA HIS A 493 -5.78 -7.38 10.87
C HIS A 493 -5.21 -7.21 12.28
N GLY A 494 -4.84 -5.98 12.62
CA GLY A 494 -4.17 -5.68 13.89
C GLY A 494 -2.75 -6.27 13.95
N GLY A 495 -2.06 -6.31 12.80
CA GLY A 495 -0.76 -6.97 12.62
C GLY A 495 -0.85 -8.25 11.78
N ASP A 496 0.30 -8.75 11.35
CA ASP A 496 0.44 -9.93 10.47
C ASP A 496 0.66 -11.25 11.22
N SER A 497 0.65 -11.21 12.56
CA SER A 497 1.04 -12.37 13.37
C SER A 497 0.00 -13.50 13.33
N ALA A 498 -1.29 -13.15 13.30
CA ALA A 498 -2.37 -14.12 13.17
C ALA A 498 -2.37 -14.81 11.80
N SER A 499 -2.17 -14.06 10.71
CA SER A 499 -2.08 -14.61 9.34
C SER A 499 -0.80 -15.42 9.13
N GLU A 500 0.33 -14.98 9.69
CA GLU A 500 1.59 -15.75 9.71
C GLU A 500 1.42 -17.08 10.42
N PHE A 501 0.83 -17.08 11.62
CA PHE A 501 0.54 -18.29 12.37
C PHE A 501 -0.42 -19.20 11.63
N ALA A 502 -1.55 -18.68 11.13
CA ALA A 502 -2.53 -19.47 10.40
C ALA A 502 -1.90 -20.14 9.17
N SER A 503 -1.11 -19.39 8.38
CA SER A 503 -0.46 -19.93 7.18
C SER A 503 0.62 -20.98 7.49
N SER A 504 1.31 -20.87 8.62
CA SER A 504 2.36 -21.81 9.03
C SER A 504 1.80 -23.06 9.72
N SER A 505 0.74 -22.92 10.50
CA SER A 505 0.20 -23.97 11.38
C SER A 505 -0.93 -24.79 10.75
N PHE A 506 -1.69 -24.21 9.81
CA PHE A 506 -2.88 -24.88 9.27
C PHE A 506 -2.57 -26.24 8.62
N LEU A 507 -1.49 -26.35 7.83
CA LEU A 507 -1.12 -27.64 7.21
C LEU A 507 -0.76 -28.70 8.24
N GLN A 508 -0.02 -28.31 9.29
CA GLN A 508 0.36 -29.23 10.35
C GLN A 508 -0.87 -29.73 11.11
N GLN A 509 -1.80 -28.81 11.43
CA GLN A 509 -3.03 -29.16 12.10
C GLN A 509 -3.94 -30.04 11.23
N LEU A 510 -4.05 -29.72 9.94
CA LEU A 510 -4.79 -30.53 8.97
C LEU A 510 -4.23 -31.95 8.90
N GLU A 511 -2.91 -32.10 8.80
CA GLU A 511 -2.25 -33.40 8.83
C GLU A 511 -2.48 -34.15 10.15
N ALA A 512 -2.52 -33.45 11.28
CA ALA A 512 -2.79 -34.04 12.58
C ALA A 512 -4.22 -34.60 12.66
N VAL A 513 -5.21 -33.87 12.13
CA VAL A 513 -6.60 -34.32 12.05
C VAL A 513 -6.70 -35.55 11.15
N TYR A 514 -6.13 -35.52 9.93
CA TYR A 514 -6.13 -36.69 9.03
C TYR A 514 -5.50 -37.95 9.67
N LYS A 515 -4.41 -37.80 10.43
CA LYS A 515 -3.69 -38.92 11.04
C LYS A 515 -4.33 -39.46 12.31
N ASN A 516 -5.30 -38.77 12.90
CA ASN A 516 -5.90 -39.16 14.17
C ASN A 516 -7.36 -39.62 13.98
N PRO A 517 -7.61 -40.93 13.82
CA PRO A 517 -8.96 -41.47 13.62
C PRO A 517 -9.96 -41.12 14.73
N GLU A 518 -9.50 -40.82 15.94
CA GLU A 518 -10.37 -40.45 17.06
C GLU A 518 -11.01 -39.07 16.87
N LEU A 519 -10.45 -38.23 15.99
CA LEU A 519 -11.01 -36.93 15.62
C LEU A 519 -12.00 -37.02 14.45
N HIS A 520 -12.14 -38.19 13.81
CA HIS A 520 -13.09 -38.39 12.70
C HIS A 520 -14.41 -38.91 13.23
N GLU A 521 -15.50 -38.27 12.80
CA GLU A 521 -16.85 -38.75 13.02
C GLU A 521 -17.32 -39.57 11.81
N GLU A 522 -18.31 -40.44 12.01
CA GLU A 522 -18.85 -41.25 10.91
C GLU A 522 -19.51 -40.34 9.87
N GLY A 523 -18.92 -40.29 8.67
CA GLY A 523 -19.43 -39.48 7.55
C GLY A 523 -18.68 -38.18 7.30
N ASP A 524 -17.62 -37.88 8.07
CA ASP A 524 -16.76 -36.73 7.81
C ASP A 524 -16.20 -36.75 6.37
N ASP A 525 -16.31 -35.60 5.70
CA ASP A 525 -15.62 -35.34 4.44
C ASP A 525 -14.35 -34.48 4.64
N ASP A 526 -13.60 -34.21 3.56
CA ASP A 526 -12.41 -33.37 3.62
C ASP A 526 -12.71 -31.94 4.12
N GLY A 527 -13.95 -31.48 3.91
CA GLY A 527 -14.45 -30.22 4.42
C GLY A 527 -14.58 -30.19 5.93
N ASP A 528 -15.14 -31.25 6.53
CA ASP A 528 -15.20 -31.41 7.98
C ASP A 528 -13.81 -31.46 8.60
N VAL A 529 -12.86 -32.14 7.94
CA VAL A 529 -11.45 -32.18 8.34
C VAL A 529 -10.81 -30.79 8.30
N MET A 530 -11.05 -30.01 7.24
CA MET A 530 -10.59 -28.62 7.14
C MET A 530 -11.18 -27.75 8.27
N LYS A 531 -12.46 -27.94 8.60
CA LYS A 531 -13.13 -27.20 9.67
C LYS A 531 -12.57 -27.54 11.06
N LYS A 532 -12.30 -28.82 11.33
CA LYS A 532 -11.63 -29.30 12.55
C LYS A 532 -10.20 -28.75 12.65
N ALA A 533 -9.48 -28.70 11.53
CA ALA A 533 -8.15 -28.13 11.50
C ALA A 533 -8.16 -26.62 11.80
N TRP A 534 -9.10 -25.88 11.21
CA TRP A 534 -9.31 -24.46 11.51
C TRP A 534 -9.65 -24.23 12.99
N GLY A 535 -10.58 -25.03 13.55
CA GLY A 535 -10.93 -24.97 14.97
C GLY A 535 -9.72 -25.20 15.88
N GLY A 536 -8.90 -26.20 15.58
CA GLY A 536 -7.70 -26.50 16.35
C GLY A 536 -6.65 -25.39 16.34
N ILE A 537 -6.43 -24.72 15.20
CA ILE A 537 -5.51 -23.56 15.18
C ILE A 537 -6.12 -22.33 15.86
N CYS A 538 -7.45 -22.16 15.82
CA CYS A 538 -8.12 -21.09 16.56
C CYS A 538 -7.96 -21.29 18.08
N GLU A 539 -8.14 -22.52 18.56
CA GLU A 539 -7.91 -22.87 19.97
C GLU A 539 -6.45 -22.61 20.38
N GLN A 540 -5.48 -23.05 19.56
CA GLN A 540 -4.06 -22.79 19.82
C GLN A 540 -3.74 -21.29 19.84
N TRP A 541 -4.31 -20.51 18.94
CA TRP A 541 -4.08 -19.07 18.88
C TRP A 541 -4.67 -18.35 20.11
N VAL A 542 -5.83 -18.80 20.60
CA VAL A 542 -6.52 -18.24 21.78
C VAL A 542 -5.85 -18.69 23.09
N GLU A 543 -5.37 -19.93 23.18
CA GLU A 543 -4.92 -20.56 24.42
C GLU A 543 -3.40 -20.69 24.54
N GLY A 544 -2.63 -20.40 23.49
CA GLY A 544 -1.18 -20.63 23.38
C GLY A 544 -0.26 -19.76 24.26
N CYS A 545 -0.75 -19.17 25.35
CA CYS A 545 0.07 -18.48 26.35
C CYS A 545 0.05 -19.28 27.66
N GLU A 546 1.17 -19.95 27.99
CA GLU A 546 1.38 -20.49 29.34
C GLU A 546 1.62 -19.33 30.31
N VAL A 547 0.92 -19.37 31.45
CA VAL A 547 0.64 -18.23 32.34
C VAL A 547 1.89 -17.67 33.06
N ASP A 548 3.08 -18.24 32.87
CA ASP A 548 4.23 -18.02 33.73
C ASP A 548 5.46 -17.34 33.08
N ASP A 549 5.46 -17.01 31.79
CA ASP A 549 6.57 -16.27 31.16
C ASP A 549 6.13 -14.85 30.74
N GLU A 550 6.93 -13.83 31.10
CA GLU A 550 6.73 -12.40 30.79
C GLU A 550 6.76 -12.06 29.27
N GLU A 551 6.65 -13.05 28.38
CA GLU A 551 6.77 -12.96 26.92
C GLU A 551 5.44 -12.84 26.15
N CYS A 552 4.28 -12.87 26.80
CA CYS A 552 2.97 -12.73 26.12
C CYS A 552 2.52 -11.27 25.87
N GLY A 553 3.42 -10.29 26.11
CA GLY A 553 3.14 -8.87 25.91
C GLY A 553 3.22 -8.48 24.42
N ALA A 554 2.24 -7.71 23.94
CA ALA A 554 2.33 -7.18 22.58
C ALA A 554 3.51 -6.22 22.43
N GLU A 555 4.20 -6.28 21.28
CA GLU A 555 5.16 -5.23 20.95
C GLU A 555 4.39 -3.96 20.61
N TYR A 556 4.64 -2.90 21.37
CA TYR A 556 3.94 -1.63 21.26
C TYR A 556 4.93 -0.54 20.88
N ASP A 557 4.64 0.19 19.81
CA ASP A 557 5.37 1.40 19.42
C ASP A 557 4.57 2.63 19.83
N SER A 558 5.25 3.58 20.47
CA SER A 558 4.62 4.77 21.05
C SER A 558 4.07 5.76 20.02
N LEU A 559 4.38 5.59 18.73
CA LEU A 559 3.92 6.39 17.61
C LEU A 559 2.84 5.66 16.77
N TYR A 560 2.87 4.33 16.71
CA TYR A 560 2.05 3.52 15.78
C TYR A 560 1.04 2.58 16.46
N GLY A 561 1.09 2.43 17.78
CA GLY A 561 0.29 1.45 18.50
C GLY A 561 0.91 0.06 18.43
N VAL A 562 0.10 -0.97 18.24
CA VAL A 562 0.53 -2.38 18.30
C VAL A 562 1.33 -2.76 17.06
N VAL A 563 2.58 -3.17 17.24
CA VAL A 563 3.49 -3.63 16.19
C VAL A 563 3.38 -5.13 15.97
N LYS A 564 3.16 -5.90 17.04
CA LYS A 564 3.05 -7.36 16.98
C LYS A 564 2.18 -7.90 18.11
N GLY A 565 1.14 -8.67 17.76
CA GLY A 565 0.36 -9.46 18.71
C GLY A 565 0.88 -10.90 18.74
N PHE A 566 1.24 -11.40 19.92
CA PHE A 566 1.67 -12.79 20.08
C PHE A 566 0.48 -13.72 20.36
N MET A 567 0.67 -15.04 20.19
CA MET A 567 -0.31 -16.06 20.55
C MET A 567 -0.82 -15.84 21.98
N GLY A 568 -2.14 -15.91 22.17
CA GLY A 568 -2.77 -15.68 23.47
C GLY A 568 -2.60 -14.26 24.04
N SER A 569 -2.13 -13.28 23.24
CA SER A 569 -1.97 -11.91 23.71
C SER A 569 -3.32 -11.31 24.08
N ARG A 570 -3.47 -10.99 25.37
CA ARG A 570 -4.62 -10.27 25.92
C ARG A 570 -4.48 -8.76 25.78
N ASP A 571 -3.37 -8.31 25.20
CA ASP A 571 -3.03 -6.91 25.19
C ASP A 571 -3.53 -6.16 23.97
N VAL A 572 -3.70 -6.87 22.86
CA VAL A 572 -3.96 -6.30 21.55
C VAL A 572 -4.88 -7.20 20.72
N PRO A 573 -5.86 -6.62 20.00
CA PRO A 573 -6.65 -7.37 19.04
C PRO A 573 -5.83 -7.63 17.79
N SER A 574 -5.51 -8.89 17.52
CA SER A 574 -4.88 -9.35 16.29
C SER A 574 -5.57 -10.62 15.81
N GLY A 575 -5.94 -10.61 14.53
CA GLY A 575 -6.71 -11.68 13.95
C GLY A 575 -6.52 -11.82 12.45
N THR A 576 -7.15 -12.83 11.87
CA THR A 576 -7.10 -13.06 10.43
C THR A 576 -8.34 -13.77 9.91
N THR A 577 -8.70 -13.47 8.67
CA THR A 577 -9.67 -14.25 7.91
C THR A 577 -9.04 -15.51 7.34
N ALA A 578 -9.86 -16.44 6.82
CA ALA A 578 -9.39 -17.56 6.01
C ALA A 578 -10.33 -17.81 4.83
N SER A 579 -9.76 -17.93 3.63
CA SER A 579 -10.48 -18.44 2.46
C SER A 579 -9.62 -19.44 1.72
N LEU A 580 -9.97 -20.72 1.86
CA LEU A 580 -9.16 -21.85 1.42
C LEU A 580 -9.94 -22.74 0.45
N GLY A 581 -9.27 -23.23 -0.59
CA GLY A 581 -9.78 -24.24 -1.50
C GLY A 581 -8.96 -25.53 -1.41
N LEU A 582 -9.64 -26.66 -1.28
CA LEU A 582 -9.08 -28.00 -1.39
C LEU A 582 -9.72 -28.73 -2.56
N VAL A 583 -8.90 -29.31 -3.44
CA VAL A 583 -9.31 -30.21 -4.51
C VAL A 583 -8.73 -31.58 -4.21
N ASN A 584 -9.56 -32.57 -3.89
CA ASN A 584 -9.06 -33.91 -3.53
C ASN A 584 -8.72 -34.76 -4.77
N ALA A 585 -8.31 -36.00 -4.54
CA ALA A 585 -7.88 -36.90 -5.61
C ALA A 585 -9.04 -37.34 -6.51
N GLU A 586 -10.25 -37.36 -5.97
CA GLU A 586 -11.52 -37.69 -6.61
C GLU A 586 -12.09 -36.52 -7.43
N GLY A 587 -11.45 -35.34 -7.34
CA GLY A 587 -11.86 -34.13 -8.04
C GLY A 587 -13.00 -33.38 -7.35
N GLU A 588 -13.32 -33.72 -6.10
CA GLU A 588 -14.21 -32.94 -5.26
C GLU A 588 -13.50 -31.68 -4.79
N ILE A 589 -14.28 -30.60 -4.64
CA ILE A 589 -13.80 -29.28 -4.28
C ILE A 589 -14.47 -28.88 -2.97
N PHE A 590 -13.65 -28.50 -1.99
CA PHE A 590 -14.09 -27.99 -0.69
C PHE A 590 -13.56 -26.57 -0.52
N LEU A 591 -14.44 -25.63 -0.20
CA LEU A 591 -14.10 -24.24 0.08
C LEU A 591 -14.39 -23.95 1.54
N LEU A 592 -13.38 -23.55 2.31
CA LEU A 592 -13.53 -23.10 3.70
C LEU A 592 -13.49 -21.58 3.74
N ASN A 593 -14.41 -20.96 4.47
CA ASN A 593 -14.45 -19.52 4.68
C ASN A 593 -14.63 -19.14 6.15
N CYS A 594 -13.84 -18.18 6.62
CA CYS A 594 -14.00 -17.51 7.90
C CYS A 594 -13.58 -16.04 7.74
N GLY A 595 -14.50 -15.17 7.34
CA GLY A 595 -14.26 -13.73 7.15
C GLY A 595 -14.84 -13.21 5.84
N ASP A 596 -14.33 -12.08 5.36
CA ASP A 596 -14.75 -11.40 4.13
C ASP A 596 -13.81 -11.61 2.93
N SER A 597 -12.71 -12.35 3.11
CA SER A 597 -12.05 -13.04 2.01
C SER A 597 -13.02 -14.02 1.33
N ARG A 598 -12.79 -14.33 0.05
CA ARG A 598 -13.72 -15.16 -0.74
C ARG A 598 -13.01 -16.15 -1.65
N SER A 599 -13.64 -17.31 -1.78
CA SER A 599 -13.25 -18.37 -2.71
C SER A 599 -14.39 -18.67 -3.67
N VAL A 600 -14.07 -18.80 -4.95
CA VAL A 600 -15.05 -19.05 -6.02
C VAL A 600 -14.53 -20.11 -6.98
N THR A 601 -15.35 -21.12 -7.22
CA THR A 601 -15.12 -22.17 -8.22
C THR A 601 -15.76 -21.77 -9.55
N TYR A 602 -15.00 -21.89 -10.62
CA TYR A 602 -15.40 -21.55 -11.97
C TYR A 602 -15.30 -22.74 -12.92
N SER A 603 -16.18 -22.75 -13.92
CA SER A 603 -16.05 -23.61 -15.10
C SER A 603 -14.88 -23.14 -15.99
N PRO A 604 -14.44 -23.93 -16.99
CA PRO A 604 -13.39 -23.50 -17.92
C PRO A 604 -13.75 -22.24 -18.73
N SER A 605 -15.05 -21.92 -18.88
CA SER A 605 -15.52 -20.70 -19.53
C SER A 605 -15.52 -19.47 -18.62
N GLY A 606 -15.23 -19.63 -17.32
CA GLY A 606 -15.25 -18.56 -16.33
C GLY A 606 -16.61 -18.33 -15.67
N GLU A 607 -17.56 -19.27 -15.81
CA GLU A 607 -18.87 -19.18 -15.14
C GLU A 607 -18.78 -19.69 -13.71
N VAL A 608 -19.41 -18.97 -12.77
CA VAL A 608 -19.44 -19.34 -11.35
C VAL A 608 -20.22 -20.64 -11.15
N LYS A 609 -19.57 -21.67 -10.58
CA LYS A 609 -20.21 -22.93 -10.17
C LYS A 609 -20.59 -22.94 -8.69
N MET A 610 -19.70 -22.44 -7.84
CA MET A 610 -19.84 -22.44 -6.38
C MET A 610 -19.03 -21.27 -5.82
N ARG A 611 -19.46 -20.70 -4.70
CA ARG A 611 -18.70 -19.68 -3.97
C ARG A 611 -18.96 -19.75 -2.48
N THR A 612 -18.00 -19.27 -1.71
CA THR A 612 -18.20 -18.97 -0.29
C THR A 612 -19.11 -17.76 -0.12
N VAL A 613 -19.60 -17.55 1.10
CA VAL A 613 -20.31 -16.32 1.47
C VAL A 613 -19.49 -15.56 2.50
N ASP A 614 -19.31 -14.26 2.25
CA ASP A 614 -18.55 -13.37 3.13
C ASP A 614 -19.27 -13.20 4.47
N HIS A 615 -18.50 -13.24 5.56
CA HIS A 615 -18.99 -12.99 6.91
C HIS A 615 -18.87 -11.50 7.25
N ARG A 616 -19.74 -10.69 6.63
CA ARG A 616 -19.78 -9.23 6.86
C ARG A 616 -20.79 -8.86 7.94
N PRO A 617 -20.53 -7.82 8.75
CA PRO A 617 -21.45 -7.36 9.79
C PRO A 617 -22.85 -6.92 9.31
N ASP A 618 -23.02 -6.61 8.03
CA ASP A 618 -24.31 -6.26 7.43
C ASP A 618 -25.05 -7.44 6.77
N ASP A 619 -24.47 -8.65 6.77
CA ASP A 619 -25.18 -9.86 6.33
C ASP A 619 -26.31 -10.19 7.31
N GLU A 620 -27.52 -10.40 6.80
CA GLU A 620 -28.72 -10.63 7.63
C GLU A 620 -28.57 -11.84 8.57
N ARG A 621 -27.85 -12.89 8.16
CA ARG A 621 -27.62 -14.09 8.97
C ARG A 621 -26.67 -13.80 10.12
N GLU A 622 -25.65 -12.97 9.87
CA GLU A 622 -24.70 -12.56 10.88
C GLU A 622 -25.32 -11.57 11.88
N VAL A 623 -26.17 -10.65 11.40
CA VAL A 623 -26.97 -9.79 12.26
C VAL A 623 -27.91 -10.62 13.15
N GLU A 624 -28.58 -11.62 12.57
CA GLU A 624 -29.45 -12.53 13.33
C GLU A 624 -28.65 -13.34 14.37
N ARG A 625 -27.49 -13.88 13.99
CA ARG A 625 -26.58 -14.61 14.90
C ARG A 625 -26.17 -13.72 16.08
N LEU A 626 -25.75 -12.49 15.81
CA LEU A 626 -25.33 -11.54 16.85
C LEU A 626 -26.49 -11.21 17.80
N VAL A 627 -27.65 -10.85 17.25
CA VAL A 627 -28.84 -10.49 18.06
C VAL A 627 -29.33 -11.66 18.89
N ASN A 628 -29.39 -12.87 18.33
CA ASN A 628 -29.80 -14.08 19.06
C ASN A 628 -28.76 -14.48 20.12
N GLY A 629 -27.49 -14.15 19.90
CA GLY A 629 -26.41 -14.28 20.89
C GLY A 629 -26.44 -13.23 22.00
N GLY A 630 -27.34 -12.25 21.94
CA GLY A 630 -27.45 -11.16 22.91
C GLY A 630 -26.46 -10.00 22.69
N PHE A 631 -25.86 -9.92 21.49
CA PHE A 631 -24.94 -8.85 21.11
C PHE A 631 -25.67 -7.68 20.46
N ASP A 632 -25.03 -6.51 20.52
CA ASP A 632 -25.53 -5.32 19.84
C ASP A 632 -25.49 -5.48 18.32
N ARG A 633 -26.43 -4.82 17.65
CA ARG A 633 -26.44 -4.78 16.19
C ARG A 633 -25.22 -4.01 15.67
N PRO A 634 -24.65 -4.42 14.54
CA PRO A 634 -23.55 -3.70 13.91
C PRO A 634 -23.93 -2.25 13.59
N GLU A 635 -23.01 -1.33 13.85
CA GLU A 635 -23.18 0.10 13.62
C GLU A 635 -22.46 0.52 12.33
N CYS A 636 -22.98 1.53 11.64
CA CYS A 636 -22.29 2.10 10.49
C CYS A 636 -21.16 3.01 10.95
N SER A 637 -19.93 2.69 10.56
CA SER A 637 -18.76 3.53 10.80
C SER A 637 -18.83 4.88 10.08
N ALA A 638 -17.91 5.80 10.42
CA ALA A 638 -17.79 7.09 9.75
C ALA A 638 -17.68 6.96 8.21
N GLY A 639 -17.11 5.86 7.71
CA GLY A 639 -16.93 5.54 6.29
C GLY A 639 -18.07 4.78 5.60
N GLY A 640 -19.19 4.48 6.28
CA GLY A 640 -20.35 3.81 5.67
C GLY A 640 -20.36 2.29 5.80
N ASN A 641 -19.24 1.66 6.15
CA ASN A 641 -19.16 0.23 6.36
C ASN A 641 -19.76 -0.17 7.72
N ALA A 642 -20.54 -1.24 7.75
CA ALA A 642 -21.02 -1.85 8.98
C ALA A 642 -19.83 -2.38 9.80
N ARG A 643 -19.88 -2.14 11.12
CA ARG A 643 -18.85 -2.52 12.07
C ARG A 643 -19.46 -3.10 13.33
N ILE A 644 -18.82 -4.12 13.87
CA ILE A 644 -19.13 -4.64 15.20
C ILE A 644 -18.24 -3.90 16.19
N ASN A 645 -18.86 -3.21 17.15
CA ASN A 645 -18.15 -2.56 18.25
C ASN A 645 -17.81 -3.62 19.30
N VAL A 646 -16.53 -3.94 19.43
CA VAL A 646 -16.01 -4.89 20.41
C VAL A 646 -15.34 -4.12 21.54
N PRO A 647 -15.93 -4.10 22.75
CA PRO A 647 -15.25 -3.55 23.92
C PRO A 647 -14.03 -4.41 24.25
N PHE A 648 -12.86 -3.78 24.31
CA PHE A 648 -11.62 -4.47 24.67
C PHE A 648 -10.77 -3.57 25.56
N LYS A 649 -10.53 -4.03 26.79
CA LYS A 649 -9.93 -3.24 27.87
C LYS A 649 -10.70 -1.92 28.10
N ASN A 650 -10.05 -0.78 27.89
CA ASN A 650 -10.62 0.56 28.11
C ASN A 650 -11.06 1.23 26.80
N ASP A 651 -10.99 0.53 25.66
CA ASP A 651 -11.30 1.04 24.32
C ASP A 651 -12.38 0.20 23.63
N VAL A 652 -12.89 0.71 22.50
CA VAL A 652 -13.84 0.01 21.63
C VAL A 652 -13.23 -0.14 20.24
N TYR A 653 -13.09 -1.38 19.79
CA TYR A 653 -12.55 -1.71 18.46
C TYR A 653 -13.68 -1.95 17.47
N GLN A 654 -13.50 -1.53 16.23
CA GLN A 654 -14.52 -1.61 15.19
C GLN A 654 -14.13 -2.68 14.15
N TYR A 655 -14.75 -3.85 14.22
CA TYR A 655 -14.47 -4.97 13.33
C TYR A 655 -15.23 -4.87 12.02
N GLY A 656 -14.52 -5.08 10.91
CA GLY A 656 -15.11 -5.13 9.58
C GLY A 656 -15.66 -6.49 9.16
N VAL A 657 -15.38 -7.51 9.96
CA VAL A 657 -15.84 -8.90 9.78
C VAL A 657 -16.67 -9.32 10.98
N SER A 658 -17.57 -10.29 10.79
CA SER A 658 -18.32 -10.92 11.88
C SER A 658 -17.69 -12.24 12.32
N ARG A 659 -16.78 -12.80 11.52
CA ARG A 659 -16.05 -14.03 11.84
C ARG A 659 -14.58 -13.94 11.42
N SER A 660 -13.69 -14.41 12.29
CA SER A 660 -12.23 -14.44 12.09
C SER A 660 -11.56 -15.25 13.21
N LEU A 661 -10.30 -15.64 13.00
CA LEU A 661 -9.43 -16.12 14.08
C LEU A 661 -8.93 -14.90 14.88
N GLU A 662 -9.00 -14.93 16.21
CA GLU A 662 -8.75 -13.76 17.08
C GLU A 662 -7.91 -14.11 18.31
N SER A 663 -7.03 -13.20 18.74
CA SER A 663 -6.04 -13.39 19.82
C SER A 663 -6.62 -13.51 21.24
N GLY A 664 -7.92 -13.28 21.46
CA GLY A 664 -8.47 -13.22 22.81
C GLY A 664 -9.93 -13.65 22.97
N LYS A 665 -10.19 -14.43 24.04
CA LYS A 665 -11.55 -14.81 24.48
C LYS A 665 -12.52 -13.62 24.57
N PRO A 666 -12.13 -12.41 25.06
CA PRO A 666 -13.04 -11.27 25.10
C PRO A 666 -13.58 -10.81 23.75
N ILE A 667 -12.83 -11.00 22.65
CA ILE A 667 -13.25 -10.62 21.30
C ILE A 667 -14.31 -11.62 20.78
N ILE A 668 -14.08 -12.91 21.04
CA ILE A 668 -15.03 -13.99 20.71
C ILE A 668 -16.31 -13.84 21.53
N GLU A 669 -16.18 -13.58 22.83
CA GLU A 669 -17.28 -13.30 23.75
C GLU A 669 -18.00 -11.98 23.44
N ALA A 670 -17.47 -11.13 22.56
CA ALA A 670 -18.12 -9.91 22.06
C ALA A 670 -18.83 -10.12 20.70
N GLY A 671 -18.86 -11.36 20.19
CA GLY A 671 -19.66 -11.75 19.03
C GLY A 671 -18.88 -12.06 17.75
N ILE A 672 -17.56 -11.84 17.71
CA ILE A 672 -16.71 -12.24 16.58
C ILE A 672 -16.49 -13.75 16.63
N SER A 673 -17.14 -14.51 15.74
CA SER A 673 -17.04 -15.98 15.79
C SER A 673 -15.81 -16.48 15.05
N ASN A 674 -15.19 -17.55 15.53
CA ASN A 674 -14.13 -18.25 14.82
C ASN A 674 -14.66 -19.44 13.98
N GLU A 675 -15.98 -19.64 13.92
CA GLU A 675 -16.59 -20.76 13.22
C GLU A 675 -16.57 -20.57 11.70
N ALA A 676 -15.79 -21.41 11.03
CA ALA A 676 -15.73 -21.46 9.57
C ALA A 676 -16.96 -22.16 8.96
N GLU A 677 -17.33 -21.71 7.76
CA GLU A 677 -18.30 -22.37 6.88
C GLU A 677 -17.57 -23.12 5.77
N VAL A 678 -18.13 -24.27 5.37
CA VAL A 678 -17.56 -25.11 4.31
C VAL A 678 -18.60 -25.33 3.22
N PHE A 679 -18.14 -25.26 1.97
CA PHE A 679 -18.94 -25.46 0.77
C PHE A 679 -18.27 -26.53 -0.08
N SER A 680 -19.01 -27.59 -0.43
CA SER A 680 -18.48 -28.70 -1.22
C SER A 680 -19.22 -28.89 -2.53
N GLY A 681 -18.52 -29.42 -3.54
CA GLY A 681 -19.11 -29.75 -4.83
C GLY A 681 -18.14 -30.46 -5.76
N GLN A 682 -18.68 -31.03 -6.85
CA GLN A 682 -17.87 -31.77 -7.81
C GLN A 682 -17.14 -30.85 -8.81
N GLY A 683 -15.82 -31.02 -8.89
CA GLY A 683 -14.97 -30.43 -9.91
C GLY A 683 -14.97 -31.26 -11.21
N SER A 684 -14.78 -30.56 -12.32
CA SER A 684 -14.55 -31.15 -13.64
C SER A 684 -13.19 -30.69 -14.17
N GLN A 685 -12.60 -31.48 -15.07
CA GLN A 685 -11.34 -31.13 -15.70
C GLN A 685 -11.40 -29.74 -16.34
N GLY A 686 -10.44 -28.88 -15.99
CA GLY A 686 -10.34 -27.50 -16.46
C GLY A 686 -11.14 -26.49 -15.64
N ASP A 687 -11.95 -26.93 -14.67
CA ASP A 687 -12.47 -26.03 -13.64
C ASP A 687 -11.29 -25.43 -12.86
N PHE A 688 -11.51 -24.26 -12.27
CA PHE A 688 -10.50 -23.62 -11.44
C PHE A 688 -11.14 -22.90 -10.25
N VAL A 689 -10.38 -22.78 -9.17
CA VAL A 689 -10.77 -22.06 -7.96
C VAL A 689 -9.92 -20.79 -7.87
N ILE A 690 -10.55 -19.65 -7.57
CA ILE A 690 -9.87 -18.43 -7.17
C ILE A 690 -10.20 -18.17 -5.71
N SER A 691 -9.18 -18.11 -4.85
CA SER A 691 -9.27 -17.69 -3.45
C SER A 691 -8.49 -16.39 -3.31
N ALA A 692 -9.13 -15.33 -2.81
CA ALA A 692 -8.49 -14.02 -2.70
C ALA A 692 -9.04 -13.18 -1.54
N THR A 693 -8.24 -12.20 -1.11
CA THR A 693 -8.58 -11.25 -0.04
C THR A 693 -9.56 -10.18 -0.51
N ASP A 694 -10.13 -9.41 0.42
CA ASP A 694 -11.09 -8.35 0.08
C ASP A 694 -10.49 -7.30 -0.86
N GLY A 695 -9.18 -7.04 -0.76
CA GLY A 695 -8.44 -6.17 -1.66
C GLY A 695 -8.51 -6.59 -3.13
N PHE A 696 -8.80 -7.86 -3.44
CA PHE A 696 -9.15 -8.29 -4.79
C PHE A 696 -10.66 -8.14 -5.06
N TRP A 697 -11.51 -8.65 -4.18
CA TRP A 697 -12.97 -8.74 -4.40
C TRP A 697 -13.71 -7.39 -4.31
N ASP A 698 -13.12 -6.38 -3.69
CA ASP A 698 -13.65 -5.01 -3.63
C ASP A 698 -13.62 -4.31 -5.00
N VAL A 699 -12.79 -4.79 -5.92
CA VAL A 699 -12.64 -4.22 -7.27
C VAL A 699 -12.97 -5.19 -8.40
N PHE A 700 -13.05 -6.48 -8.10
CA PHE A 700 -13.50 -7.53 -9.02
C PHE A 700 -14.81 -8.16 -8.55
N ASP A 701 -15.84 -8.08 -9.38
CA ASP A 701 -16.99 -8.97 -9.22
C ASP A 701 -16.64 -10.40 -9.67
N ASN A 702 -17.42 -11.37 -9.18
CA ASN A 702 -17.18 -12.79 -9.42
C ASN A 702 -17.15 -13.13 -10.92
N ASN A 703 -18.03 -12.56 -11.74
CA ASN A 703 -18.12 -12.92 -13.16
C ASN A 703 -16.90 -12.38 -13.93
N ASN A 704 -16.48 -11.15 -13.66
CA ASN A 704 -15.32 -10.56 -14.30
C ASN A 704 -14.02 -11.25 -13.89
N ALA A 705 -13.87 -11.66 -12.62
CA ALA A 705 -12.73 -12.45 -12.16
C ALA A 705 -12.63 -13.81 -12.89
N GLY A 706 -13.75 -14.54 -12.96
CA GLY A 706 -13.84 -15.82 -13.68
C GLY A 706 -13.54 -15.68 -15.17
N TYR A 707 -14.14 -14.70 -15.83
CA TYR A 707 -13.90 -14.44 -17.26
C TYR A 707 -12.42 -14.11 -17.52
N TYR A 708 -11.83 -13.21 -16.73
CA TYR A 708 -10.45 -12.78 -16.93
C TYR A 708 -9.46 -13.93 -16.72
N CYS A 709 -9.61 -14.70 -15.64
CA CYS A 709 -8.80 -15.88 -15.38
C CYS A 709 -8.95 -16.94 -16.49
N SER A 710 -10.17 -17.19 -16.99
CA SER A 710 -10.42 -18.10 -18.11
C SER A 710 -9.69 -17.68 -19.40
N GLN A 711 -9.62 -16.38 -19.71
CA GLN A 711 -8.85 -15.90 -20.85
C GLN A 711 -7.35 -16.13 -20.67
N LEU A 712 -6.84 -15.90 -19.46
CA LEU A 712 -5.43 -16.12 -19.14
C LEU A 712 -5.04 -17.61 -19.17
N LEU A 713 -5.92 -18.51 -18.70
CA LEU A 713 -5.69 -19.96 -18.74
C LEU A 713 -5.68 -20.54 -20.16
N LYS A 714 -6.37 -19.90 -21.12
CA LYS A 714 -6.31 -20.27 -22.53
C LYS A 714 -4.95 -19.94 -23.16
N ASP A 715 -4.26 -18.94 -22.62
CA ASP A 715 -2.90 -18.57 -23.00
C ASP A 715 -1.88 -19.51 -22.35
N LYS A 716 -1.64 -20.66 -22.99
CA LYS A 716 -0.78 -21.76 -22.50
C LYS A 716 0.69 -21.40 -22.29
N ILE A 717 1.08 -20.14 -22.56
CA ILE A 717 2.43 -19.62 -22.31
C ILE A 717 2.60 -19.26 -20.83
N LYS A 718 1.53 -18.82 -20.16
CA LYS A 718 1.58 -18.33 -18.78
C LYS A 718 1.51 -19.47 -17.77
N SER A 719 2.38 -19.40 -16.77
CA SER A 719 2.30 -20.21 -15.55
C SER A 719 1.14 -19.76 -14.66
N LEU A 720 0.65 -20.63 -13.77
CA LEU A 720 -0.42 -20.25 -12.84
C LEU A 720 -0.01 -19.11 -11.90
N ASP A 721 1.27 -19.01 -11.52
CA ASP A 721 1.80 -17.88 -10.74
C ASP A 721 1.70 -16.56 -11.53
N GLU A 722 2.00 -16.57 -12.83
CA GLU A 722 1.83 -15.38 -13.70
C GLU A 722 0.35 -15.01 -13.89
N ILE A 723 -0.55 -16.00 -13.89
CA ILE A 723 -2.00 -15.77 -13.95
C ILE A 723 -2.50 -15.14 -12.64
N ALA A 724 -2.09 -15.67 -11.48
CA ALA A 724 -2.40 -15.08 -10.19
C ALA A 724 -1.83 -13.65 -10.07
N ALA A 725 -0.61 -13.42 -10.55
CA ALA A 725 0.02 -12.10 -10.58
C ALA A 725 -0.73 -11.12 -11.49
N ALA A 726 -1.21 -11.57 -12.65
CA ALA A 726 -2.02 -10.75 -13.53
C ALA A 726 -3.36 -10.34 -12.88
N LEU A 727 -4.02 -11.27 -12.18
CA LEU A 727 -5.25 -11.00 -11.42
C LEU A 727 -5.01 -9.96 -10.31
N GLY A 728 -4.00 -10.17 -9.46
CA GLY A 728 -3.70 -9.26 -8.37
C GLY A 728 -3.21 -7.88 -8.83
N THR A 729 -2.34 -7.84 -9.84
CA THR A 729 -1.87 -6.56 -10.43
C THR A 729 -3.02 -5.78 -11.04
N GLU A 730 -3.97 -6.46 -11.70
CA GLU A 730 -5.16 -5.83 -12.25
C GLU A 730 -6.07 -5.26 -11.16
N ALA A 731 -6.20 -5.93 -10.01
CA ALA A 731 -6.96 -5.38 -8.88
C ALA A 731 -6.33 -4.08 -8.34
N ILE A 732 -5.00 -4.04 -8.22
CA ILE A 732 -4.27 -2.81 -7.85
C ILE A 732 -4.50 -1.70 -8.89
N ARG A 733 -4.50 -2.06 -10.19
CA ARG A 733 -4.77 -1.13 -11.30
C ARG A 733 -6.21 -0.58 -11.27
N LEU A 734 -7.19 -1.42 -10.96
CA LEU A 734 -8.60 -1.05 -10.85
C LEU A 734 -8.91 -0.18 -9.62
N GLY A 735 -7.95 -0.05 -8.70
CA GLY A 735 -8.02 0.93 -7.63
C GLY A 735 -8.12 0.34 -6.23
N SER A 736 -7.75 -0.94 -6.06
CA SER A 736 -7.66 -1.55 -4.73
C SER A 736 -6.78 -0.69 -3.81
N THR A 737 -7.27 -0.48 -2.60
CA THR A 737 -6.58 0.27 -1.55
C THR A 737 -6.01 -0.63 -0.45
N ASP A 738 -6.15 -1.95 -0.62
CA ASP A 738 -5.76 -2.94 0.38
C ASP A 738 -4.51 -3.74 0.01
N ASN A 739 -4.11 -4.65 0.90
CA ASN A 739 -3.30 -5.81 0.53
C ASN A 739 -4.07 -6.68 -0.46
N VAL A 740 -3.37 -7.26 -1.42
CA VAL A 740 -3.99 -8.06 -2.48
C VAL A 740 -3.28 -9.39 -2.57
N SER A 741 -3.97 -10.44 -2.16
CA SER A 741 -3.50 -11.81 -2.30
C SER A 741 -4.50 -12.63 -3.09
N VAL A 742 -4.00 -13.37 -4.08
CA VAL A 742 -4.80 -14.17 -5.01
C VAL A 742 -4.13 -15.52 -5.20
N VAL A 743 -4.91 -16.58 -5.10
CA VAL A 743 -4.48 -17.95 -5.36
C VAL A 743 -5.41 -18.58 -6.38
N VAL A 744 -4.85 -19.34 -7.32
CA VAL A 744 -5.55 -20.05 -8.38
C VAL A 744 -5.22 -21.54 -8.30
N ILE A 745 -6.25 -22.39 -8.18
CA ILE A 745 -6.11 -23.86 -8.22
C ILE A 745 -6.76 -24.37 -9.51
N LEU A 746 -6.03 -25.15 -10.31
CA LEU A 746 -6.54 -25.78 -11.53
C LEU A 746 -6.93 -27.24 -11.29
N VAL A 747 -8.17 -27.59 -11.61
CA VAL A 747 -8.70 -28.96 -11.58
C VAL A 747 -8.22 -29.69 -12.83
N LYS A 748 -7.55 -30.84 -12.66
CA LYS A 748 -6.96 -31.61 -13.76
C LYS A 748 -7.77 -32.83 -14.13
#